data_AF-A0AAV1JK99-F1
#
_entry.id   AF-A0AAV1JK99-F1
#
_cell.length_a   1.000
_cell.length_b   1.000
_cell.length_c   1.000
_cell.angle_alpha   90.00
_cell.angle_beta   90.00
_cell.angle_gamma   90.00
#
_symmetry.space_group_name_H-M   'P 1'
#
loop_
_entity.id
_entity.type
_entity.pdbx_description
1 polymer ?
#
loop_
_entity_poly.entity_id
_entity_poly.type
_entity_poly.pdbx_seq_one_letter_code
_entity_poly.pdbx_strand_id
1 'polypeptide(L)'
;MDSSEGLDDKDSGPEVQLNFPASVMSRIEELMGGTEQFDSDEFDAVSYINKVFPTEQSLSGVETAAARCEFHLAAVQHDIRRLVQAQHDQRISGHEALLEARKCISELALQVTDINKKAERSESMVREITSEIKQLDCAKWNLTAAITALNHLHMLVGGAAALRTLAQNRQYKELVLPLQAIMEVLQHLECYRDIPELNKLRDELHTIRADLATQILADFKQCFTGGGKSGVSHRTLSEACGVVDVLDPKVKQDLLKWFISLQLQEYEHLFSSEQEHAWLAHIARRYAWLKRHLLSVEQSLANLFPAPWRLSERIAHQFCKITRDNLTSLMSTRRNELDCKLLLYAIQQTHNFELLLHKRFIGTELGSETVETHNNNEISFEEYIEQNVEDMTSQKSPWVGLVGGCFEAHLSLYISSLDTNLRSLMDRFIQEAKSMELSDTAEGSGSGGVLASCADLFLFYKKCLAQCARLSTGEPMLELAGVFGKYLREYASCVLQSALPRNSGSNASGNSTVSLSTVPNIVTNLHTFLRDDSTVRYTKQEIAKITSVITTSEYCLETTVHLEQKLKEKITPTLAEKIDLGPEQDLFHKMISTCIQLLVQDLELACEPALQAMTKISWLHFDNVGDQSSYVTQIIMHLKNTVPILRDNLASSRKYFTQFCIRFANSFIPKFIQNVYKCKPISTVGSEQLLLDTHMLKTALLELPSIGSEVKRQAPTTYTKVVIKLMTKAEMILKLVMAPLDNNLDGFVSQFLQLLPESTIAEFHKVLDMKGAKLSKTQLGALDALFKETSKSNICLILSLFEHWRGGKRIVKADTEDPNAELEREILDDEKRIIPGLGEGGAAAHLFGEAKRLGEESEKKLAINVYLSDRIPYNRSLNDHRNPACKRVLYDAELPSASVILIFHNEPYSVVIRTIWSVVNSARRDQPWYRRANFVDRNTGATMNLGYPGQDPSSPFVYLKEIILVDDNSTLPELKGKLSHYIRTRLPPDLIKILRLPDRVGVTQARFAGSRVAVGDVMIFLDSHCEANADWLRPLLQRIKDERTAVLTPIIDMIQQTTFEYQAGDRNFEVLTSISKTFGDSFKYGSS
;
A
#
# COMPACT_ATOMS: atom_id res chain seq x y z
N MET A 1 -51.96 46.36 -18.96
CA MET A 1 -51.92 46.77 -20.37
C MET A 1 -51.14 45.69 -21.10
N ASP A 2 -51.80 45.14 -22.11
CA ASP A 2 -51.32 44.30 -23.23
C ASP A 2 -50.67 42.95 -22.87
N SER A 3 -51.40 41.82 -22.96
CA SER A 3 -51.73 41.01 -24.16
C SER A 3 -50.53 40.16 -24.60
N SER A 4 -50.59 38.87 -24.92
CA SER A 4 -51.68 37.93 -25.26
C SER A 4 -51.04 36.54 -25.54
N GLU A 5 -51.88 35.51 -25.66
CA GLU A 5 -51.66 34.19 -26.31
C GLU A 5 -50.62 33.23 -25.69
N GLY A 6 -50.85 31.92 -25.58
CA GLY A 6 -51.99 31.06 -25.92
C GLY A 6 -51.50 29.60 -26.07
N LEU A 7 -52.34 28.63 -25.66
CA LEU A 7 -52.39 27.21 -26.11
C LEU A 7 -51.11 26.35 -25.82
N ASP A 8 -51.11 25.06 -25.52
CA ASP A 8 -51.96 23.93 -25.87
C ASP A 8 -51.84 22.85 -24.79
N ASP A 9 -52.97 22.25 -24.41
CA ASP A 9 -53.05 21.07 -23.55
C ASP A 9 -53.18 19.83 -24.45
N LYS A 10 -52.05 19.20 -24.75
CA LYS A 10 -51.94 17.85 -25.32
C LYS A 10 -50.72 17.18 -24.72
N ASP A 11 -50.91 16.35 -23.71
CA ASP A 11 -50.35 15.00 -23.80
C ASP A 11 -51.06 14.01 -22.90
N SER A 12 -51.60 12.98 -23.56
CA SER A 12 -52.10 11.77 -22.93
C SER A 12 -50.90 10.88 -22.64
N GLY A 13 -50.52 10.75 -21.36
CA GLY A 13 -49.55 9.76 -20.88
C GLY A 13 -50.24 8.46 -20.44
N PRO A 14 -49.52 7.32 -20.44
CA PRO A 14 -50.03 6.02 -20.86
C PRO A 14 -50.93 5.33 -19.82
N GLU A 15 -51.95 4.60 -20.30
CA GLU A 15 -52.70 3.62 -19.52
C GLU A 15 -51.73 2.60 -18.91
N VAL A 16 -51.56 2.67 -17.59
CA VAL A 16 -50.84 1.65 -16.83
C VAL A 16 -51.72 0.40 -16.81
N GLN A 17 -51.39 -0.57 -17.65
CA GLN A 17 -51.88 -1.94 -17.51
C GLN A 17 -51.38 -2.50 -16.17
N LEU A 18 -52.26 -2.54 -15.18
CA LEU A 18 -52.06 -3.21 -13.90
C LEU A 18 -51.97 -4.72 -14.14
N ASN A 19 -50.75 -5.24 -14.25
CA ASN A 19 -50.53 -6.68 -14.36
C ASN A 19 -50.41 -7.27 -12.95
N PHE A 20 -51.48 -7.91 -12.48
CA PHE A 20 -51.50 -8.51 -11.15
C PHE A 20 -50.64 -9.78 -11.08
N PRO A 21 -49.99 -10.06 -9.93
CA PRO A 21 -49.27 -11.32 -9.72
C PRO A 21 -50.20 -12.53 -9.91
N ALA A 22 -49.66 -13.65 -10.44
CA ALA A 22 -50.43 -14.86 -10.73
C ALA A 22 -51.21 -15.41 -9.51
N SER A 23 -50.73 -15.15 -8.28
CA SER A 23 -51.42 -15.49 -7.04
C SER A 23 -52.68 -14.66 -6.77
N VAL A 24 -52.70 -13.41 -7.22
CA VAL A 24 -53.86 -12.50 -7.10
C VAL A 24 -54.87 -12.79 -8.21
N MET A 25 -54.39 -13.03 -9.45
CA MET A 25 -55.24 -13.49 -10.55
C MET A 25 -55.93 -14.81 -10.22
N SER A 26 -55.20 -15.78 -9.66
CA SER A 26 -55.76 -17.06 -9.22
C SER A 26 -56.78 -16.90 -8.08
N ARG A 27 -56.62 -15.89 -7.20
CA ARG A 27 -57.60 -15.56 -6.16
C ARG A 27 -58.86 -14.91 -6.71
N ILE A 28 -58.72 -14.10 -7.75
CA ILE A 28 -59.84 -13.48 -8.47
C ILE A 28 -60.63 -14.54 -9.24
N GLU A 29 -59.95 -15.49 -9.89
CA GLU A 29 -60.59 -16.65 -10.54
C GLU A 29 -61.24 -17.61 -9.53
N GLU A 30 -60.69 -17.77 -8.32
CA GLU A 30 -61.34 -18.49 -7.20
C GLU A 30 -62.57 -17.75 -6.65
N LEU A 31 -62.53 -16.41 -6.57
CA LEU A 31 -63.62 -15.55 -6.08
C LEU A 31 -64.77 -15.41 -7.08
N MET A 32 -64.46 -15.52 -8.38
CA MET A 32 -65.42 -15.56 -9.48
C MET A 32 -65.99 -16.98 -9.71
N GLY A 33 -65.96 -17.83 -8.68
CA GLY A 33 -66.34 -19.24 -8.69
C GLY A 33 -67.48 -19.57 -9.66
N GLY A 34 -67.17 -20.42 -10.64
CA GLY A 34 -67.99 -20.66 -11.81
C GLY A 34 -69.43 -21.10 -11.51
N THR A 35 -70.36 -20.47 -12.23
CA THR A 35 -71.73 -20.87 -12.64
C THR A 35 -72.40 -19.53 -12.95
N GLU A 36 -72.61 -19.13 -14.20
CA GLU A 36 -73.64 -19.62 -15.10
C GLU A 36 -73.26 -19.24 -16.54
N GLN A 37 -73.66 -20.05 -17.52
CA GLN A 37 -73.28 -19.89 -18.93
C GLN A 37 -73.67 -18.55 -19.58
N PHE A 38 -74.43 -17.68 -18.89
CA PHE A 38 -74.90 -16.40 -19.41
C PHE A 38 -73.84 -15.28 -19.42
N ASP A 39 -72.79 -15.39 -18.59
CA ASP A 39 -71.77 -14.34 -18.43
C ASP A 39 -70.52 -14.59 -19.31
N SER A 40 -70.61 -15.51 -20.27
CA SER A 40 -69.57 -15.73 -21.29
C SER A 40 -69.83 -14.88 -22.52
N ASP A 41 -68.80 -14.16 -22.98
CA ASP A 41 -68.84 -13.35 -24.21
C ASP A 41 -69.18 -14.16 -25.48
N GLU A 42 -69.08 -15.49 -25.44
CA GLU A 42 -69.41 -16.42 -26.55
C GLU A 42 -70.76 -17.14 -26.36
N PHE A 43 -71.66 -16.64 -25.51
CA PHE A 43 -72.94 -17.29 -25.25
C PHE A 43 -73.87 -17.33 -26.49
N ASP A 44 -74.06 -18.52 -27.06
CA ASP A 44 -75.05 -18.76 -28.12
C ASP A 44 -76.40 -19.19 -27.51
N ALA A 45 -77.34 -18.25 -27.54
CA ALA A 45 -78.71 -18.46 -27.04
C ALA A 45 -79.44 -19.61 -27.75
N VAL A 46 -79.17 -19.86 -29.04
CA VAL A 46 -79.86 -20.92 -29.80
C VAL A 46 -79.34 -22.29 -29.39
N SER A 47 -78.02 -22.44 -29.28
CA SER A 47 -77.40 -23.67 -28.74
C SER A 47 -77.86 -23.95 -27.31
N TYR A 48 -77.93 -22.91 -26.46
CA TYR A 48 -78.43 -23.04 -25.09
C TYR A 48 -79.89 -23.50 -25.03
N ILE A 49 -80.79 -22.86 -25.79
CA ILE A 49 -82.22 -23.24 -25.83
C ILE A 49 -82.39 -24.68 -26.32
N ASN A 50 -81.69 -25.08 -27.38
CA ASN A 50 -81.74 -26.45 -27.89
C ASN A 50 -81.18 -27.48 -26.90
N LYS A 51 -80.24 -27.08 -26.04
CA LYS A 51 -79.67 -27.92 -24.98
C LYS A 51 -80.60 -28.05 -23.78
N VAL A 52 -81.33 -26.98 -23.45
CA VAL A 52 -82.29 -26.95 -22.34
C VAL A 52 -83.60 -27.66 -22.73
N PHE A 53 -84.00 -27.61 -23.99
CA PHE A 53 -85.20 -28.26 -24.51
C PHE A 53 -84.90 -29.17 -25.73
N PRO A 54 -84.22 -30.31 -25.55
CA PRO A 54 -83.76 -31.15 -26.65
C PRO A 54 -84.84 -32.01 -27.31
N THR A 55 -86.02 -32.18 -26.68
CA THR A 55 -87.13 -32.98 -27.22
C THR A 55 -88.48 -32.28 -27.04
N GLU A 56 -89.46 -32.60 -27.88
CA GLU A 56 -90.77 -31.92 -27.92
C GLU A 56 -91.56 -32.04 -26.60
N GLN A 57 -91.37 -33.12 -25.83
CA GLN A 57 -91.96 -33.27 -24.49
C GLN A 57 -91.35 -32.30 -23.44
N SER A 58 -90.11 -31.84 -23.66
CA SER A 58 -89.39 -30.94 -22.75
C SER A 58 -89.96 -29.52 -22.77
N LEU A 59 -90.67 -29.13 -23.84
CA LEU A 59 -91.28 -27.81 -24.01
C LEU A 59 -92.38 -27.49 -22.99
N SER A 60 -92.88 -28.49 -22.26
CA SER A 60 -93.83 -28.29 -21.16
C SER A 60 -93.26 -27.44 -20.00
N GLY A 61 -91.93 -27.35 -19.86
CA GLY A 61 -91.25 -26.59 -18.80
C GLY A 61 -90.85 -25.14 -19.17
N VAL A 62 -91.23 -24.65 -20.35
CA VAL A 62 -90.75 -23.36 -20.88
C VAL A 62 -91.23 -22.17 -20.04
N GLU A 63 -92.50 -22.16 -19.61
CA GLU A 63 -93.03 -21.06 -18.79
C GLU A 63 -92.28 -20.90 -17.47
N THR A 64 -91.91 -22.02 -16.83
CA THR A 64 -91.13 -22.01 -15.59
C THR A 64 -89.71 -21.51 -15.81
N ALA A 65 -89.08 -21.89 -16.93
CA ALA A 65 -87.74 -21.40 -17.27
C ALA A 65 -87.75 -19.90 -17.60
N ALA A 66 -88.75 -19.44 -18.37
CA ALA A 66 -88.94 -18.02 -18.68
C ALA A 66 -89.17 -17.20 -17.40
N ALA A 67 -90.03 -17.68 -16.50
CA ALA A 67 -90.28 -17.03 -15.21
C ALA A 67 -89.01 -16.93 -14.35
N ARG A 68 -88.13 -17.95 -14.40
CA ARG A 68 -86.84 -17.92 -13.70
C ARG A 68 -85.88 -16.88 -14.29
N CYS A 69 -85.81 -16.78 -15.61
CA CYS A 69 -85.01 -15.74 -16.28
C CYS A 69 -85.54 -14.34 -16.01
N GLU A 70 -86.87 -14.13 -16.03
CA GLU A 70 -87.49 -12.85 -15.69
C GLU A 70 -87.23 -12.45 -14.23
N PHE A 71 -87.27 -13.41 -13.30
CA PHE A 71 -86.94 -13.16 -11.91
C PHE A 71 -85.46 -12.77 -11.73
N HIS A 72 -84.55 -13.44 -12.44
CA HIS A 72 -83.12 -13.07 -12.44
C HIS A 72 -82.90 -11.68 -13.04
N LEU A 73 -83.56 -11.36 -14.15
CA LEU A 73 -83.47 -10.03 -14.77
C LEU A 73 -83.98 -8.94 -13.81
N ALA A 74 -85.09 -9.20 -13.11
CA ALA A 74 -85.64 -8.27 -12.13
C ALA A 74 -84.69 -8.07 -10.93
N ALA A 75 -84.05 -9.15 -10.44
CA ALA A 75 -83.06 -9.08 -9.37
C ALA A 75 -81.82 -8.27 -9.79
N VAL A 76 -81.26 -8.56 -10.97
CA VAL A 76 -80.09 -7.82 -11.50
C VAL A 76 -80.45 -6.34 -11.73
N GLN A 77 -81.63 -6.04 -12.26
CA GLN A 77 -82.08 -4.64 -12.41
C GLN A 77 -82.25 -3.93 -11.06
N HIS A 78 -82.67 -4.64 -10.01
CA HIS A 78 -82.76 -4.07 -8.67
C HIS A 78 -81.37 -3.77 -8.10
N ASP A 79 -80.42 -4.70 -8.27
CA ASP A 79 -79.05 -4.52 -7.79
C ASP A 79 -78.30 -3.41 -8.54
N ILE A 80 -78.49 -3.29 -9.85
CA ILE A 80 -77.95 -2.17 -10.64
C ILE A 80 -78.52 -0.85 -10.13
N ARG A 81 -79.84 -0.75 -9.90
CA ARG A 81 -80.43 0.49 -9.35
C ARG A 81 -79.86 0.83 -7.98
N ARG A 82 -79.72 -0.16 -7.10
CA ARG A 82 -79.15 0.02 -5.75
C ARG A 82 -77.71 0.49 -5.82
N LEU A 83 -76.89 -0.11 -6.68
CA LEU A 83 -75.48 0.25 -6.87
C LEU A 83 -75.33 1.64 -7.48
N VAL A 84 -76.14 2.00 -8.48
CA VAL A 84 -76.11 3.34 -9.08
C VAL A 84 -76.52 4.42 -8.07
N GLN A 85 -77.54 4.16 -7.24
CA GLN A 85 -77.91 5.09 -6.17
C GLN A 85 -76.82 5.21 -5.10
N ALA A 86 -76.27 4.09 -4.63
CA ALA A 86 -75.15 4.11 -3.68
C ALA A 86 -73.93 4.85 -4.26
N GLN A 87 -73.64 4.68 -5.54
CA GLN A 87 -72.54 5.38 -6.22
C GLN A 87 -72.83 6.88 -6.38
N HIS A 88 -74.08 7.27 -6.62
CA HIS A 88 -74.48 8.67 -6.69
C HIS A 88 -74.30 9.36 -5.32
N ASP A 89 -74.78 8.74 -4.25
CA ASP A 89 -74.66 9.26 -2.88
C ASP A 89 -73.19 9.34 -2.45
N GLN A 90 -72.39 8.32 -2.77
CA GLN A 90 -70.96 8.31 -2.46
C GLN A 90 -70.18 9.35 -3.27
N ARG A 91 -70.59 9.62 -4.52
CA ARG A 91 -70.01 10.68 -5.35
C ARG A 91 -70.34 12.07 -4.82
N ILE A 92 -71.58 12.29 -4.34
CA ILE A 92 -71.98 13.57 -3.73
C ILE A 92 -71.21 13.80 -2.43
N SER A 93 -71.20 12.82 -1.53
CA SER A 93 -70.44 12.91 -0.26
C SER A 93 -68.94 13.09 -0.49
N GLY A 94 -68.38 12.39 -1.48
CA GLY A 94 -66.99 12.57 -1.90
C GLY A 94 -66.72 13.98 -2.45
N HIS A 95 -67.63 14.55 -3.24
CA HIS A 95 -67.49 15.91 -3.77
C HIS A 95 -67.58 16.98 -2.67
N GLU A 96 -68.50 16.81 -1.72
CA GLU A 96 -68.66 17.71 -0.58
C GLU A 96 -67.43 17.69 0.33
N ALA A 97 -66.91 16.50 0.66
CA ALA A 97 -65.67 16.35 1.42
C ALA A 97 -64.46 16.98 0.71
N LEU A 98 -64.42 16.92 -0.63
CA LEU A 98 -63.33 17.49 -1.42
C LEU A 98 -63.40 19.03 -1.48
N LEU A 99 -64.61 19.60 -1.53
CA LEU A 99 -64.83 21.04 -1.41
C LEU A 99 -64.45 21.55 -0.01
N GLU A 100 -64.83 20.83 1.03
CA GLU A 100 -64.48 21.17 2.40
C GLU A 100 -62.97 21.07 2.65
N ALA A 101 -62.32 20.01 2.15
CA ALA A 101 -60.87 19.88 2.18
C ALA A 101 -60.17 21.03 1.44
N ARG A 102 -60.66 21.42 0.25
CA ARG A 102 -60.12 22.56 -0.51
C ARG A 102 -60.25 23.87 0.26
N LYS A 103 -61.37 24.08 0.96
CA LYS A 103 -61.59 25.25 1.81
C LYS A 103 -60.62 25.26 3.00
N CYS A 104 -60.50 24.14 3.72
CA CYS A 104 -59.55 23.99 4.82
C CYS A 104 -58.10 24.19 4.39
N ILE A 105 -57.70 23.69 3.21
CA ILE A 105 -56.36 23.91 2.66
C ILE A 105 -56.12 25.38 2.34
N SER A 106 -57.12 26.08 1.78
CA SER A 106 -57.01 27.52 1.51
C SER A 106 -56.92 28.34 2.79
N GLU A 107 -57.68 28.00 3.83
CA GLU A 107 -57.61 28.63 5.15
C GLU A 107 -56.26 28.34 5.83
N LEU A 108 -55.76 27.12 5.73
CA LEU A 108 -54.45 26.74 6.24
C LEU A 108 -53.33 27.49 5.52
N ALA A 109 -53.39 27.63 4.19
CA ALA A 109 -52.43 28.41 3.42
C ALA A 109 -52.41 29.89 3.85
N LEU A 110 -53.57 30.47 4.14
CA LEU A 110 -53.68 31.82 4.69
C LEU A 110 -53.09 31.90 6.11
N GLN A 111 -53.39 30.92 6.97
CA GLN A 111 -52.82 30.87 8.32
C GLN A 111 -51.30 30.70 8.31
N VAL A 112 -50.75 29.84 7.45
CA VAL A 112 -49.30 29.67 7.27
C VAL A 112 -48.67 30.97 6.77
N THR A 113 -49.32 31.67 5.85
CA THR A 113 -48.84 32.97 5.37
C THR A 113 -48.85 34.03 6.48
N ASP A 114 -49.88 34.05 7.33
CA ASP A 114 -49.97 34.96 8.46
C ASP A 114 -48.96 34.62 9.56
N ILE A 115 -48.75 33.33 9.84
CA ILE A 115 -47.71 32.85 10.76
C ILE A 115 -46.32 33.23 10.26
N ASN A 116 -46.03 33.04 8.96
CA ASN A 116 -44.76 33.45 8.37
C ASN A 116 -44.54 34.96 8.50
N LYS A 117 -45.56 35.78 8.24
CA LYS A 117 -45.49 37.24 8.45
C LYS A 117 -45.29 37.62 9.91
N LYS A 118 -45.93 36.90 10.85
CA LYS A 118 -45.73 37.11 12.29
C LYS A 118 -44.31 36.68 12.71
N ALA A 119 -43.80 35.58 12.19
CA ALA A 119 -42.46 35.09 12.44
C ALA A 119 -41.40 36.07 11.91
N GLU A 120 -41.58 36.62 10.71
CA GLU A 120 -40.69 37.63 10.13
C GLU A 120 -40.68 38.94 10.96
N ARG A 121 -41.84 39.36 11.47
CA ARG A 121 -41.93 40.49 12.41
C ARG A 121 -41.26 40.18 13.76
N SER A 122 -41.45 38.97 14.29
CA SER A 122 -40.78 38.54 15.52
C SER A 122 -39.27 38.45 15.33
N GLU A 123 -38.78 37.98 14.18
CA GLU A 123 -37.36 37.96 13.84
C GLU A 123 -36.79 39.39 13.80
N SER A 124 -37.49 40.32 13.13
CA SER A 124 -37.07 41.72 13.07
C SER A 124 -37.03 42.36 14.47
N MET A 125 -38.05 42.12 15.30
CA MET A 125 -38.11 42.63 16.67
C MET A 125 -37.02 42.01 17.56
N VAL A 126 -36.76 40.70 17.46
CA VAL A 126 -35.69 40.03 18.19
C VAL A 126 -34.32 40.53 17.73
N ARG A 127 -34.12 40.77 16.43
CA ARG A 127 -32.89 41.34 15.88
C ARG A 127 -32.64 42.76 16.40
N GLU A 128 -33.69 43.55 16.57
CA GLU A 128 -33.62 44.89 17.18
C GLU A 128 -33.29 44.82 18.68
N ILE A 129 -33.99 43.98 19.45
CA ILE A 129 -33.73 43.78 20.89
C ILE A 129 -32.32 43.24 21.14
N THR A 130 -31.86 42.27 20.34
CA THR A 130 -30.51 41.69 20.47
C THR A 130 -29.39 42.65 20.02
N SER A 131 -29.71 43.71 19.26
CA SER A 131 -28.76 44.76 18.91
C SER A 131 -28.34 45.57 20.15
N GLU A 132 -29.30 45.93 21.00
CA GLU A 132 -29.03 46.65 22.26
C GLU A 132 -28.31 45.76 23.28
N ILE A 133 -28.64 44.47 23.34
CA ILE A 133 -27.95 43.49 24.21
C ILE A 133 -26.46 43.41 23.85
N LYS A 134 -26.11 43.43 22.55
CA LYS A 134 -24.71 43.42 22.13
C LYS A 134 -23.96 44.67 22.60
N GLN A 135 -24.60 45.84 22.60
CA GLN A 135 -23.98 47.06 23.15
C GLN A 135 -23.80 46.96 24.67
N LEU A 136 -24.77 46.39 25.37
CA LEU A 136 -24.71 46.18 26.81
C LEU A 136 -23.64 45.15 27.21
N ASP A 137 -23.48 44.09 26.44
CA ASP A 137 -22.41 43.09 26.59
C ASP A 137 -21.03 43.70 26.29
N CYS A 138 -20.92 44.55 25.26
CA CYS A 138 -19.69 45.32 25.01
C CYS A 138 -19.38 46.26 26.18
N ALA A 139 -20.37 46.93 26.75
CA ALA A 139 -20.19 47.80 27.92
C ALA A 139 -19.77 47.00 29.16
N LYS A 140 -20.43 45.86 29.43
CA LYS A 140 -20.07 44.95 30.52
C LYS A 140 -18.67 44.39 30.35
N TRP A 141 -18.29 43.99 29.13
CA TRP A 141 -16.95 43.51 28.82
C TRP A 141 -15.90 44.60 29.05
N ASN A 142 -16.13 45.82 28.54
CA ASN A 142 -15.26 46.97 28.76
C ASN A 142 -15.10 47.30 30.25
N LEU A 143 -16.19 47.30 31.02
CA LEU A 143 -16.16 47.54 32.47
C LEU A 143 -15.42 46.43 33.21
N THR A 144 -15.67 45.17 32.87
CA THR A 144 -15.00 44.02 33.50
C THR A 144 -13.50 44.04 33.19
N ALA A 145 -13.13 44.32 31.94
CA ALA A 145 -11.75 44.47 31.52
C ALA A 145 -11.05 45.63 32.24
N ALA A 146 -11.72 46.78 32.39
CA ALA A 146 -11.18 47.94 33.10
C ALA A 146 -10.98 47.67 34.60
N ILE A 147 -11.94 47.02 35.27
CA ILE A 147 -11.83 46.66 36.69
C ILE A 147 -10.71 45.64 36.90
N THR A 148 -10.61 44.61 36.06
CA THR A 148 -9.54 43.61 36.14
C THR A 148 -8.17 44.24 35.91
N ALA A 149 -8.03 45.12 34.91
CA ALA A 149 -6.79 45.85 34.66
C ALA A 149 -6.40 46.75 35.84
N LEU A 150 -7.36 47.43 36.47
CA LEU A 150 -7.12 48.27 37.64
C LEU A 150 -6.69 47.46 38.87
N ASN A 151 -7.31 46.30 39.10
CA ASN A 151 -6.93 45.38 40.18
C ASN A 151 -5.52 44.81 39.96
N HIS A 152 -5.19 44.44 38.72
CA HIS A 152 -3.84 44.01 38.34
C HIS A 152 -2.79 45.11 38.56
N LEU A 153 -3.12 46.36 38.22
CA LEU A 153 -2.25 47.51 38.49
C LEU A 153 -2.03 47.73 39.99
N HIS A 154 -3.09 47.62 40.80
CA HIS A 154 -3.02 47.74 42.25
C HIS A 154 -2.13 46.65 42.87
N MET A 155 -2.29 45.40 42.43
CA MET A 155 -1.45 44.28 42.87
C MET A 155 0.03 44.48 42.50
N LEU A 156 0.32 45.06 41.33
CA LEU A 156 1.70 45.25 40.88
C LEU A 156 2.41 46.35 41.68
N VAL A 157 1.74 47.48 41.95
CA VAL A 157 2.30 48.58 42.76
C VAL A 157 2.53 48.15 44.22
N GLY A 158 1.54 47.50 44.85
CA GLY A 158 1.68 47.00 46.22
C GLY A 158 2.69 45.85 46.33
N GLY A 159 2.70 44.98 45.31
CA GLY A 159 3.58 43.82 45.21
C GLY A 159 5.07 44.17 45.04
N ALA A 160 5.38 45.16 44.20
CA ALA A 160 6.78 45.57 43.95
C ALA A 160 7.48 46.10 45.23
N ALA A 161 6.76 46.88 46.05
CA ALA A 161 7.28 47.38 47.32
C ALA A 161 7.52 46.24 48.33
N ALA A 162 6.57 45.31 48.46
CA ALA A 162 6.68 44.16 49.36
C ALA A 162 7.83 43.21 48.96
N LEU A 163 7.97 42.92 47.66
CA LEU A 163 9.07 42.08 47.14
C LEU A 163 10.45 42.65 47.45
N ARG A 164 10.61 43.98 47.37
CA ARG A 164 11.88 44.65 47.66
C ARG A 164 12.29 44.48 49.13
N THR A 165 11.35 44.61 50.06
CA THR A 165 11.61 44.41 51.50
C THR A 165 11.94 42.96 51.82
N LEU A 166 11.19 42.00 51.25
CA LEU A 166 11.43 40.57 51.46
C LEU A 166 12.77 40.10 50.87
N ALA A 167 13.17 40.65 49.71
CA ALA A 167 14.46 40.36 49.08
C ALA A 167 15.65 40.87 49.93
N GLN A 168 15.55 42.09 50.48
CA GLN A 168 16.59 42.67 51.35
C GLN A 168 16.78 41.89 52.65
N ASN A 169 15.69 41.36 53.22
CA ASN A 169 15.72 40.57 54.45
C ASN A 169 16.11 39.10 54.25
N ARG A 170 16.37 38.66 53.01
CA ARG A 170 16.70 37.27 52.64
C ARG A 170 15.62 36.25 53.04
N GLN A 171 14.36 36.66 53.10
CA GLN A 171 13.24 35.77 53.43
C GLN A 171 12.75 35.03 52.18
N TYR A 172 13.56 34.12 51.63
CA TYR A 172 13.29 33.46 50.36
C TYR A 172 12.00 32.62 50.37
N LYS A 173 11.64 32.01 51.49
CA LYS A 173 10.41 31.20 51.62
C LYS A 173 9.12 32.02 51.39
N GLU A 174 9.06 33.23 51.93
CA GLU A 174 7.89 34.11 51.83
C GLU A 174 7.83 34.85 50.48
N LEU A 175 8.92 34.81 49.71
CA LEU A 175 9.06 35.50 48.43
C LEU A 175 8.46 34.72 47.25
N VAL A 176 8.35 33.38 47.35
CA VAL A 176 7.94 32.51 46.24
C VAL A 176 6.53 32.84 45.73
N LEU A 177 5.53 32.87 46.62
CA LEU A 177 4.13 33.09 46.24
C LEU A 177 3.85 34.50 45.72
N PRO A 178 4.32 35.59 46.39
CA PRO A 178 4.15 36.94 45.87
C PRO A 178 4.85 37.14 44.53
N LEU A 179 6.05 36.59 44.34
CA LEU A 179 6.78 36.70 43.08
C LEU A 179 6.05 36.00 41.94
N GLN A 180 5.51 34.80 42.17
CA GLN A 180 4.74 34.05 41.17
C GLN A 180 3.47 34.80 40.76
N ALA A 181 2.69 35.29 41.73
CA ALA A 181 1.47 36.05 41.45
C ALA A 181 1.75 37.33 40.64
N ILE A 182 2.83 38.03 40.98
CA ILE A 182 3.23 39.25 40.26
C ILE A 182 3.73 38.94 38.84
N MET A 183 4.36 37.77 38.62
CA MET A 183 4.79 37.33 37.30
C MET A 183 3.63 36.99 36.37
N GLU A 184 2.59 36.32 36.89
CA GLU A 184 1.36 36.06 36.13
C GLU A 184 0.65 37.38 35.75
N VAL A 185 0.59 38.33 36.69
CA VAL A 185 0.01 39.66 36.45
C VAL A 185 0.80 40.46 35.42
N LEU A 186 2.13 40.36 35.39
CA LEU A 186 2.98 40.99 34.38
C LEU A 186 2.67 40.50 32.96
N GLN A 187 2.39 39.21 32.79
CA GLN A 187 2.06 38.61 31.49
C GLN A 187 0.73 39.17 30.95
N HIS A 188 -0.27 39.36 31.82
CA HIS A 188 -1.55 39.96 31.45
C HIS A 188 -1.45 41.45 31.07
N LEU A 189 -0.37 42.14 31.44
CA LEU A 189 -0.16 43.56 31.17
C LEU A 189 0.71 43.82 29.93
N GLU A 190 1.13 42.79 29.20
CA GLU A 190 1.89 42.94 27.94
C GLU A 190 1.15 43.76 26.87
N CYS A 191 -0.18 43.70 26.85
CA CYS A 191 -1.03 44.46 25.93
C CYS A 191 -1.01 45.99 26.16
N TYR A 192 -0.44 46.46 27.28
CA TYR A 192 -0.40 47.89 27.68
C TYR A 192 1.01 48.49 27.57
N ARG A 193 1.85 47.92 26.71
CA ARG A 193 3.27 48.27 26.55
C ARG A 193 3.52 49.72 26.14
N ASP A 194 2.54 50.42 25.58
CA ASP A 194 2.67 51.80 25.11
C ASP A 194 2.58 52.85 26.24
N ILE A 195 2.19 52.45 27.46
CA ILE A 195 2.04 53.34 28.61
C ILE A 195 3.40 53.51 29.33
N PRO A 196 3.98 54.73 29.38
CA PRO A 196 5.33 54.94 29.90
C PRO A 196 5.44 54.72 31.42
N GLU A 197 4.42 55.03 32.20
CA GLU A 197 4.40 54.81 33.66
C GLU A 197 4.38 53.33 34.02
N LEU A 198 3.66 52.51 33.23
CA LEU A 198 3.60 51.06 33.42
C LEU A 198 4.92 50.39 33.04
N ASN A 199 5.59 50.90 32.00
CA ASN A 199 6.94 50.45 31.64
C ASN A 199 7.96 50.72 32.75
N LYS A 200 7.91 51.89 33.40
CA LYS A 200 8.79 52.19 34.56
C LYS A 200 8.61 51.18 35.68
N LEU A 201 7.37 50.85 36.03
CA LEU A 201 7.06 49.90 37.08
C LEU A 201 7.49 48.46 36.71
N ARG A 202 7.33 48.08 35.43
CA ARG A 202 7.86 46.81 34.90
C ARG A 202 9.39 46.77 34.98
N ASP A 203 10.07 47.85 34.64
CA ASP A 203 11.53 47.93 34.67
C ASP A 203 12.06 47.87 36.11
N GLU A 204 11.38 48.48 37.07
CA GLU A 204 11.68 48.36 38.51
C GLU A 204 11.58 46.90 38.98
N LEU A 205 10.54 46.18 38.55
CA LEU A 205 10.32 44.79 38.90
C LEU A 205 11.33 43.84 38.22
N HIS A 206 11.71 44.10 36.96
CA HIS A 206 12.81 43.39 36.30
C HIS A 206 14.15 43.65 36.99
N THR A 207 14.38 44.84 37.53
CA THR A 207 15.58 45.17 38.30
C THR A 207 15.63 44.38 39.60
N ILE A 208 14.52 44.33 40.37
CA ILE A 208 14.41 43.51 41.59
C ILE A 208 14.69 42.03 41.27
N ARG A 209 14.18 41.52 40.14
CA ARG A 209 14.43 40.15 39.68
C ARG A 209 15.91 39.88 39.40
N ALA A 210 16.60 40.80 38.71
CA ALA A 210 18.01 40.68 38.38
C ALA A 210 18.90 40.75 39.63
N ASP A 211 18.56 41.63 40.57
CA ASP A 211 19.25 41.75 41.86
C ASP A 211 19.12 40.47 42.68
N LEU A 212 17.90 39.92 42.75
CA LEU A 212 17.60 38.67 43.45
C LEU A 212 18.35 37.46 42.85
N ALA A 213 18.40 37.36 41.52
CA ALA A 213 19.17 36.32 40.83
C ALA A 213 20.67 36.41 41.15
N THR A 214 21.22 37.63 41.17
CA THR A 214 22.63 37.88 41.47
C THR A 214 22.94 37.56 42.94
N GLN A 215 22.05 37.96 43.85
CA GLN A 215 22.16 37.69 45.28
C GLN A 215 22.13 36.18 45.60
N ILE A 216 21.20 35.43 45.01
CA ILE A 216 21.12 33.98 45.21
C ILE A 216 22.37 33.29 44.66
N LEU A 217 22.83 33.65 43.45
CA LEU A 217 24.07 33.08 42.88
C LEU A 217 25.31 33.36 43.76
N ALA A 218 25.40 34.55 44.36
CA ALA A 218 26.47 34.91 45.28
C ALA A 218 26.42 34.11 46.58
N ASP A 219 25.22 33.94 47.16
CA ASP A 219 25.01 33.14 48.38
C ASP A 219 25.40 31.66 48.17
N PHE A 220 25.04 31.07 47.02
CA PHE A 220 25.47 29.71 46.65
C PHE A 220 26.98 29.60 46.50
N LYS A 221 27.63 30.55 45.80
CA LYS A 221 29.09 30.56 45.64
C LYS A 221 29.80 30.65 47.00
N GLN A 222 29.39 31.57 47.86
CA GLN A 222 30.00 31.77 49.16
C GLN A 222 29.88 30.55 50.08
N CYS A 223 28.78 29.78 49.99
CA CYS A 223 28.59 28.58 50.79
C CYS A 223 29.49 27.40 50.36
N PHE A 224 29.75 27.24 49.06
CA PHE A 224 30.49 26.08 48.55
C PHE A 224 31.98 26.36 48.26
N THR A 225 32.40 27.62 48.12
CA THR A 225 33.82 27.99 47.92
C THR A 225 34.42 28.72 49.12
N GLY A 226 33.61 29.32 49.99
CA GLY A 226 34.05 30.03 51.18
C GLY A 226 34.22 29.08 52.37
N GLY A 227 35.45 28.76 52.73
CA GLY A 227 35.75 27.88 53.87
C GLY A 227 35.06 28.30 55.16
N GLY A 228 34.04 27.54 55.57
CA GLY A 228 33.49 27.43 56.94
C GLY A 228 32.92 28.69 57.61
N LYS A 229 32.98 29.88 57.01
CA LYS A 229 32.49 31.15 57.59
C LYS A 229 31.46 31.86 56.70
N SER A 230 30.58 31.11 56.06
CA SER A 230 29.40 31.70 55.41
C SER A 230 28.26 31.82 56.42
N GLY A 231 27.71 33.02 56.59
CA GLY A 231 26.55 33.28 57.46
C GLY A 231 25.22 32.76 56.91
N VAL A 232 25.22 32.04 55.78
CA VAL A 232 24.02 31.53 55.10
C VAL A 232 23.90 30.02 55.35
N SER A 233 22.78 29.58 55.91
CA SER A 233 22.54 28.16 56.22
C SER A 233 22.09 27.37 55.00
N HIS A 234 22.38 26.05 54.96
CA HIS A 234 21.88 25.13 53.93
C HIS A 234 20.34 25.13 53.81
N ARG A 235 19.63 25.43 54.89
CA ARG A 235 18.16 25.61 54.89
C ARG A 235 17.72 26.84 54.11
N THR A 236 18.44 27.96 54.26
CA THR A 236 18.17 29.21 53.53
C THR A 236 18.42 29.04 52.04
N LEU A 237 19.42 28.24 51.66
CA LEU A 237 19.70 27.90 50.25
C LEU A 237 18.66 26.97 49.64
N SER A 238 18.13 26.02 50.41
CA SER A 238 17.00 25.17 49.98
C SER A 238 15.74 26.01 49.71
N GLU A 239 15.46 26.99 50.57
CA GLU A 239 14.37 27.95 50.38
C GLU A 239 14.62 28.88 49.16
N ALA A 240 15.89 29.24 48.89
CA ALA A 240 16.28 29.99 47.70
C ALA A 240 16.09 29.19 46.39
N CYS A 241 16.20 27.86 46.40
CA CYS A 241 15.89 27.02 45.23
C CYS A 241 14.43 27.21 44.79
N GLY A 242 13.48 27.35 45.72
CA GLY A 242 12.08 27.62 45.40
C GLY A 242 11.87 28.95 44.69
N VAL A 243 12.67 29.97 45.03
CA VAL A 243 12.68 31.27 44.35
C VAL A 243 13.31 31.16 42.95
N VAL A 244 14.38 30.37 42.80
CA VAL A 244 15.03 30.11 41.50
C VAL A 244 14.12 29.41 40.50
N ASP A 245 13.19 28.57 40.99
CA ASP A 245 12.19 27.92 40.12
C ASP A 245 11.12 28.90 39.58
N VAL A 246 10.89 30.02 40.28
CA VAL A 246 9.99 31.10 39.83
C VAL A 246 10.74 32.11 38.94
N LEU A 247 12.04 32.30 39.15
CA LEU A 247 12.89 33.17 38.34
C LEU A 247 13.12 32.65 36.90
N ASP A 248 13.76 33.46 36.06
CA ASP A 248 14.06 33.09 34.68
C ASP A 248 14.83 31.74 34.62
N PRO A 249 14.44 30.81 33.73
CA PRO A 249 15.09 29.49 33.60
C PRO A 249 16.61 29.54 33.36
N LYS A 250 17.10 30.66 32.82
CA LYS A 250 18.52 30.92 32.58
C LYS A 250 19.33 30.96 33.88
N VAL A 251 18.79 31.55 34.95
CA VAL A 251 19.47 31.65 36.26
C VAL A 251 19.70 30.26 36.85
N LYS A 252 18.70 29.39 36.76
CA LYS A 252 18.79 27.97 37.16
C LYS A 252 19.85 27.22 36.35
N GLN A 253 19.90 27.43 35.03
CA GLN A 253 20.92 26.81 34.18
C GLN A 253 22.34 27.27 34.53
N ASP A 254 22.53 28.57 34.76
CA ASP A 254 23.84 29.14 35.13
C ASP A 254 24.32 28.64 36.51
N LEU A 255 23.41 28.54 37.49
CA LEU A 255 23.70 27.95 38.81
C LEU A 255 24.11 26.48 38.69
N LEU A 256 23.31 25.66 37.99
CA LEU A 256 23.57 24.24 37.80
C LEU A 256 24.87 24.01 37.03
N LYS A 257 25.13 24.79 35.97
CA LYS A 257 26.36 24.69 35.18
C LYS A 257 27.59 24.96 36.04
N TRP A 258 27.60 26.04 36.81
CA TRP A 258 28.70 26.35 37.73
C TRP A 258 28.88 25.25 38.78
N PHE A 259 27.79 24.78 39.39
CA PHE A 259 27.85 23.75 40.44
C PHE A 259 28.36 22.41 39.91
N ILE A 260 27.89 21.96 38.75
CA ILE A 260 28.35 20.72 38.11
C ILE A 260 29.83 20.83 37.73
N SER A 261 30.29 21.98 37.22
CA SER A 261 31.71 22.22 36.95
C SER A 261 32.57 22.15 38.22
N LEU A 262 32.09 22.65 39.36
CA LEU A 262 32.80 22.53 40.63
C LEU A 262 32.92 21.07 41.09
N GLN A 263 31.86 20.27 40.95
CA GLN A 263 31.87 18.85 41.35
C GLN A 263 32.77 17.97 40.46
N LEU A 264 32.86 18.27 39.15
CA LEU A 264 33.67 17.51 38.20
C LEU A 264 35.12 17.99 38.07
N GLN A 265 35.51 19.05 38.77
CA GLN A 265 36.87 19.59 38.73
C GLN A 265 37.94 18.57 39.18
N GLU A 266 37.63 17.75 40.20
CA GLU A 266 38.53 16.69 40.65
C GLU A 266 38.70 15.59 39.58
N TYR A 267 37.62 15.24 38.87
CA TYR A 267 37.67 14.26 37.78
C TYR A 267 38.55 14.72 36.62
N GLU A 268 38.42 15.98 36.21
CA GLU A 268 39.23 16.54 35.11
C GLU A 268 40.73 16.52 35.45
N HIS A 269 41.11 16.74 36.71
CA HIS A 269 42.50 16.66 37.16
C HIS A 269 43.01 15.20 37.21
N LEU A 270 42.21 14.27 37.72
CA LEU A 270 42.57 12.83 37.86
C LEU A 270 42.68 12.07 36.54
N PHE A 271 42.07 12.56 35.46
CA PHE A 271 42.08 11.89 34.15
C PHE A 271 42.56 12.81 33.01
N SER A 272 43.46 13.72 33.34
CA SER A 272 44.17 14.56 32.38
C SER A 272 45.00 13.72 31.39
N SER A 273 45.25 14.28 30.20
CA SER A 273 45.92 13.59 29.09
C SER A 273 47.35 13.11 29.38
N GLU A 274 47.98 13.64 30.43
CA GLU A 274 49.35 13.34 30.84
C GLU A 274 49.46 12.08 31.71
N GLN A 275 48.35 11.61 32.31
CA GLN A 275 48.37 10.50 33.26
C GLN A 275 48.12 9.15 32.56
N GLU A 276 48.91 8.12 32.88
CA GLU A 276 48.75 6.77 32.29
C GLU A 276 47.40 6.12 32.60
N HIS A 277 46.79 6.48 33.72
CA HIS A 277 45.49 5.96 34.16
C HIS A 277 44.32 6.48 33.30
N ALA A 278 44.58 7.44 32.42
CA ALA A 278 43.62 7.98 31.46
C ALA A 278 43.43 7.09 30.22
N TRP A 279 44.34 6.15 29.94
CA TRP A 279 44.30 5.31 28.73
C TRP A 279 43.18 4.27 28.72
N LEU A 280 42.79 3.81 27.53
CA LEU A 280 41.67 2.88 27.28
C LEU A 280 41.72 1.59 28.09
N ALA A 281 42.92 1.09 28.40
CA ALA A 281 43.10 -0.11 29.24
C ALA A 281 42.45 0.03 30.63
N HIS A 282 42.37 1.26 31.16
CA HIS A 282 41.85 1.58 32.48
C HIS A 282 40.49 2.29 32.46
N ILE A 283 39.76 2.23 31.35
CA ILE A 283 38.46 2.92 31.18
C ILE A 283 37.45 2.62 32.29
N ALA A 284 37.46 1.39 32.84
CA ALA A 284 36.60 0.98 33.96
C ALA A 284 36.80 1.84 35.23
N ARG A 285 38.00 2.42 35.44
CA ARG A 285 38.29 3.29 36.60
C ARG A 285 37.52 4.61 36.53
N ARG A 286 37.31 5.16 35.32
CA ARG A 286 36.50 6.37 35.11
C ARG A 286 35.05 6.13 35.55
N TYR A 287 34.49 5.01 35.10
CA TYR A 287 33.12 4.61 35.45
C TYR A 287 32.94 4.30 36.94
N ALA A 288 33.96 3.72 37.58
CA ALA A 288 33.97 3.50 39.03
C ALA A 288 34.02 4.82 39.82
N TRP A 289 34.76 5.83 39.34
CA TRP A 289 34.81 7.15 39.98
C TRP A 289 33.43 7.80 40.01
N LEU A 290 32.71 7.86 38.88
CA LEU A 290 31.37 8.46 38.83
C LEU A 290 30.41 7.75 39.80
N LYS A 291 30.43 6.42 39.85
CA LYS A 291 29.57 5.64 40.77
C LYS A 291 29.75 6.06 42.23
N ARG A 292 31.00 6.24 42.68
CA ARG A 292 31.30 6.67 44.05
C ARG A 292 30.93 8.14 44.27
N HIS A 293 31.21 9.00 43.30
CA HIS A 293 30.93 10.42 43.40
C HIS A 293 29.41 10.71 43.47
N LEU A 294 28.58 10.04 42.65
CA LEU A 294 27.13 10.19 42.71
C LEU A 294 26.55 9.77 44.07
N LEU A 295 27.06 8.68 44.66
CA LEU A 295 26.64 8.24 46.00
C LEU A 295 27.00 9.28 47.08
N SER A 296 28.18 9.89 47.00
CA SER A 296 28.62 10.94 47.93
C SER A 296 27.77 12.22 47.81
N VAL A 297 27.46 12.63 46.58
CA VAL A 297 26.60 13.80 46.30
C VAL A 297 25.18 13.56 46.82
N GLU A 298 24.60 12.38 46.59
CA GLU A 298 23.26 12.04 47.10
C GLU A 298 23.23 12.03 48.63
N GLN A 299 24.26 11.51 49.30
CA GLN A 299 24.31 11.48 50.77
C GLN A 299 24.48 12.86 51.40
N SER A 300 25.25 13.75 50.77
CA SER A 300 25.60 15.07 51.34
C SER A 300 24.64 16.20 50.94
N LEU A 301 23.99 16.11 49.78
CA LEU A 301 23.24 17.22 49.17
C LEU A 301 21.75 16.93 48.89
N ALA A 302 21.24 15.75 49.29
CA ALA A 302 19.84 15.37 49.09
C ALA A 302 18.82 16.39 49.65
N ASN A 303 19.16 17.11 50.72
CA ASN A 303 18.25 18.06 51.38
C ASN A 303 18.38 19.50 50.84
N LEU A 304 19.33 19.79 49.94
CA LEU A 304 19.60 21.15 49.45
C LEU A 304 18.90 21.44 48.12
N PHE A 305 18.94 20.50 47.17
CA PHE A 305 18.37 20.68 45.84
C PHE A 305 17.03 19.94 45.70
N PRO A 306 16.00 20.56 45.10
CA PRO A 306 14.73 19.89 44.84
C PRO A 306 14.90 18.67 43.92
N ALA A 307 14.20 17.58 44.22
CA ALA A 307 14.18 16.37 43.38
C ALA A 307 13.87 16.65 41.88
N PRO A 308 12.98 17.59 41.51
CA PRO A 308 12.72 17.94 40.11
C PRO A 308 13.93 18.48 39.34
N TRP A 309 14.99 18.94 40.01
CA TRP A 309 16.17 19.49 39.34
C TRP A 309 17.08 18.40 38.75
N ARG A 310 16.86 17.13 39.16
CA ARG A 310 17.55 15.92 38.67
C ARG A 310 19.08 16.09 38.59
N LEU A 311 19.67 16.57 39.68
CA LEU A 311 21.09 16.92 39.73
C LEU A 311 22.01 15.73 39.41
N SER A 312 21.74 14.53 39.97
CA SER A 312 22.52 13.31 39.69
C SER A 312 22.54 12.93 38.21
N GLU A 313 21.40 13.07 37.52
CA GLU A 313 21.28 12.83 36.07
C GLU A 313 22.12 13.85 35.29
N ARG A 314 22.06 15.13 35.66
CA ARG A 314 22.85 16.18 34.97
C ARG A 314 24.35 16.04 35.18
N ILE A 315 24.79 15.63 36.37
CA ILE A 315 26.21 15.33 36.66
C ILE A 315 26.68 14.14 35.80
N ALA A 316 25.89 13.05 35.75
CA ALA A 316 26.21 11.89 34.93
C ALA A 316 26.29 12.25 33.43
N HIS A 317 25.37 13.06 32.92
CA HIS A 317 25.38 13.51 31.54
C HIS A 317 26.62 14.37 31.21
N GLN A 318 26.99 15.31 32.08
CA GLN A 318 28.18 16.15 31.88
C GLN A 318 29.48 15.34 32.00
N PHE A 319 29.55 14.37 32.91
CA PHE A 319 30.65 13.41 33.01
C PHE A 319 30.82 12.61 31.71
N CYS A 320 29.73 12.08 31.14
CA CYS A 320 29.77 11.34 29.88
C CYS A 320 30.32 12.21 28.75
N LYS A 321 29.91 13.49 28.67
CA LYS A 321 30.41 14.43 27.66
C LYS A 321 31.91 14.69 27.79
N ILE A 322 32.40 15.01 28.99
CA ILE A 322 33.83 15.24 29.26
C ILE A 322 34.64 13.98 28.95
N THR A 323 34.14 12.81 29.35
CA THR A 323 34.79 11.52 29.11
C THR A 323 34.90 11.22 27.62
N ARG A 324 33.82 11.42 26.85
CA ARG A 324 33.82 11.27 25.40
C ARG A 324 34.89 12.17 24.77
N ASP A 325 34.86 13.47 25.07
CA ASP A 325 35.76 14.44 24.44
C ASP A 325 37.24 14.14 24.79
N ASN A 326 37.52 13.70 26.03
CA ASN A 326 38.85 13.28 26.45
C ASN A 326 39.31 11.97 25.78
N LEU A 327 38.43 10.97 25.65
CA LEU A 327 38.74 9.71 24.95
C LEU A 327 38.96 9.94 23.45
N THR A 328 38.16 10.80 22.81
CA THR A 328 38.35 11.20 21.41
C THR A 328 39.74 11.80 21.19
N SER A 329 40.16 12.73 22.05
CA SER A 329 41.50 13.32 21.97
C SER A 329 42.60 12.27 22.18
N LEU A 330 42.49 11.44 23.23
CA LEU A 330 43.50 10.41 23.56
C LEU A 330 43.67 9.37 22.46
N MET A 331 42.58 8.87 21.88
CA MET A 331 42.61 7.89 20.79
C MET A 331 43.24 8.46 19.52
N SER A 332 43.00 9.76 19.24
CA SER A 332 43.62 10.44 18.09
C SER A 332 45.14 10.60 18.25
N THR A 333 45.61 10.90 19.47
CA THR A 333 47.03 11.10 19.76
C THR A 333 47.82 9.78 19.80
N ARG A 334 47.23 8.70 20.33
CA ARG A 334 47.89 7.38 20.50
C ARG A 334 47.37 6.31 19.54
N ARG A 335 47.15 6.66 18.26
CA ARG A 335 46.58 5.74 17.25
C ARG A 335 47.40 4.47 17.04
N ASN A 336 48.72 4.53 17.20
CA ASN A 336 49.64 3.41 16.95
C ASN A 336 49.59 2.32 18.05
N GLU A 337 49.07 2.64 19.24
CA GLU A 337 48.90 1.70 20.35
C GLU A 337 47.52 1.02 20.33
N LEU A 338 46.68 1.32 19.32
CA LEU A 338 45.31 0.86 19.21
C LEU A 338 45.23 -0.47 18.44
N ASP A 339 44.88 -1.55 19.15
CA ASP A 339 44.56 -2.86 18.57
C ASP A 339 43.03 -3.13 18.61
N CYS A 340 42.53 -3.96 17.69
CA CYS A 340 41.14 -4.41 17.62
C CYS A 340 40.67 -5.03 18.95
N LYS A 341 41.51 -5.84 19.61
CA LYS A 341 41.17 -6.44 20.91
C LYS A 341 40.99 -5.41 22.02
N LEU A 342 41.88 -4.42 22.08
CA LEU A 342 41.81 -3.32 23.06
C LEU A 342 40.58 -2.43 22.79
N LEU A 343 40.29 -2.16 21.52
CA LEU A 343 39.12 -1.37 21.10
C LEU A 343 37.82 -2.08 21.48
N LEU A 344 37.69 -3.38 21.20
CA LEU A 344 36.50 -4.16 21.57
C LEU A 344 36.32 -4.23 23.09
N TYR A 345 37.39 -4.39 23.86
CA TYR A 345 37.34 -4.34 25.32
C TYR A 345 36.80 -3.00 25.83
N ALA A 346 37.32 -1.89 25.31
CA ALA A 346 36.89 -0.55 25.73
C ALA A 346 35.42 -0.25 25.37
N ILE A 347 34.98 -0.69 24.19
CA ILE A 347 33.58 -0.54 23.76
C ILE A 347 32.65 -1.36 24.68
N GLN A 348 33.01 -2.60 25.00
CA GLN A 348 32.20 -3.44 25.88
C GLN A 348 32.03 -2.84 27.28
N GLN A 349 33.12 -2.35 27.88
CA GLN A 349 33.06 -1.70 29.19
C GLN A 349 32.21 -0.43 29.18
N THR A 350 32.29 0.34 28.10
CA THR A 350 31.50 1.57 27.90
C THR A 350 30.02 1.27 27.73
N HIS A 351 29.68 0.28 26.90
CA HIS A 351 28.30 -0.13 26.68
C HIS A 351 27.64 -0.63 27.97
N ASN A 352 28.33 -1.49 28.73
CA ASN A 352 27.85 -1.97 30.02
C ASN A 352 27.58 -0.82 31.00
N PHE A 353 28.43 0.21 30.99
CA PHE A 353 28.25 1.39 31.83
C PHE A 353 27.05 2.26 31.39
N GLU A 354 26.89 2.52 30.09
CA GLU A 354 25.75 3.29 29.55
C GLU A 354 24.41 2.58 29.84
N LEU A 355 24.37 1.24 29.75
CA LEU A 355 23.22 0.45 30.14
C LEU A 355 22.89 0.57 31.64
N LEU A 356 23.90 0.64 32.51
CA LEU A 356 23.70 0.87 33.95
C LEU A 356 23.11 2.25 34.23
N LEU A 357 23.54 3.29 33.50
CA LEU A 357 22.97 4.63 33.63
C LEU A 357 21.52 4.67 33.15
N HIS A 358 21.23 4.03 32.02
CA HIS A 358 19.87 3.89 31.51
C HIS A 358 18.93 3.24 32.52
N LYS A 359 19.32 2.09 33.09
CA LYS A 359 18.53 1.40 34.12
C LYS A 359 18.29 2.27 35.35
N ARG A 360 19.30 3.02 35.80
CA ARG A 360 19.22 3.85 37.02
C ARG A 360 18.33 5.09 36.85
N PHE A 361 18.44 5.81 35.75
CA PHE A 361 17.78 7.11 35.58
C PHE A 361 16.43 7.05 34.86
N ILE A 362 16.06 5.88 34.31
CA ILE A 362 14.72 5.65 33.74
C ILE A 362 13.86 4.80 34.70
N GLY A 363 14.47 3.93 35.53
CA GLY A 363 13.78 3.04 36.46
C GLY A 363 13.50 3.64 37.84
N THR A 364 12.92 4.83 37.94
CA THR A 364 12.50 5.43 39.23
C THR A 364 10.98 5.47 39.39
N GLU A 365 10.35 4.30 39.37
CA GLU A 365 9.19 4.00 40.22
C GLU A 365 9.60 2.82 41.11
N LEU A 366 9.86 3.08 42.39
CA LEU A 366 10.24 2.05 43.35
C LEU A 366 8.98 1.53 44.03
N GLY A 367 8.66 0.25 43.83
CA GLY A 367 7.52 -0.39 44.49
C GLY A 367 7.42 -1.90 44.26
N SER A 368 8.46 -2.67 44.57
CA SER A 368 8.32 -4.04 45.11
C SER A 368 9.69 -4.58 45.50
N GLU A 369 9.85 -4.87 46.78
CA GLU A 369 10.86 -5.78 47.27
C GLU A 369 10.63 -7.17 46.67
N THR A 370 11.66 -7.75 46.05
CA THR A 370 12.02 -9.16 46.22
C THR A 370 13.50 -9.28 45.87
N VAL A 371 14.30 -9.35 46.92
CA VAL A 371 15.69 -9.80 46.87
C VAL A 371 15.64 -11.31 46.61
N GLU A 372 16.00 -11.74 45.41
CA GLU A 372 16.45 -13.11 45.18
C GLU A 372 17.93 -13.10 44.83
N THR A 373 18.72 -13.37 45.86
CA THR A 373 20.07 -13.94 45.78
C THR A 373 20.05 -15.22 44.95
N HIS A 374 20.75 -15.24 43.81
CA HIS A 374 21.23 -16.49 43.20
C HIS A 374 22.72 -16.44 42.90
N ASN A 375 23.34 -17.58 43.23
CA ASN A 375 24.75 -17.86 43.43
C ASN A 375 25.67 -17.65 42.21
N ASN A 376 26.93 -17.41 42.55
CA ASN A 376 28.11 -17.72 41.73
C ASN A 376 27.99 -19.09 41.06
N ASN A 377 27.91 -19.09 39.73
CA ASN A 377 28.49 -20.12 38.88
C ASN A 377 28.97 -19.43 37.60
N GLU A 378 30.21 -19.69 37.23
CA GLU A 378 30.81 -19.25 35.96
C GLU A 378 29.99 -19.85 34.81
N ILE A 379 29.21 -19.01 34.14
CA ILE A 379 28.52 -19.36 32.89
C ILE A 379 29.37 -18.79 31.74
N SER A 380 29.68 -19.64 30.76
CA SER A 380 30.47 -19.31 29.58
C SER A 380 29.81 -18.20 28.75
N PHE A 381 30.65 -17.30 28.24
CA PHE A 381 30.33 -16.11 27.43
C PHE A 381 29.49 -16.41 26.16
N GLU A 382 29.47 -17.65 25.69
CA GLU A 382 28.73 -18.06 24.50
C GLU A 382 27.25 -18.39 24.76
N GLU A 383 26.88 -18.88 25.95
CA GLU A 383 25.49 -19.26 26.26
C GLU A 383 24.59 -18.06 26.62
N TYR A 384 25.15 -16.96 27.14
CA TYR A 384 24.37 -15.75 27.45
C TYR A 384 23.97 -14.98 26.18
N ILE A 385 24.60 -15.26 25.03
CA ILE A 385 24.40 -14.57 23.77
C ILE A 385 23.18 -15.07 23.00
N GLU A 386 22.72 -16.31 23.23
CA GLU A 386 21.59 -16.88 22.49
C GLU A 386 20.21 -16.47 23.04
N GLN A 387 20.10 -16.10 24.33
CA GLN A 387 18.79 -15.90 24.96
C GLN A 387 18.24 -14.46 24.95
N ASN A 388 19.01 -13.44 24.54
CA ASN A 388 18.59 -12.04 24.66
C ASN A 388 18.63 -11.22 23.35
N VAL A 389 18.46 -11.87 22.19
CA VAL A 389 18.54 -11.17 20.88
C VAL A 389 17.18 -10.70 20.36
N GLU A 390 16.05 -11.17 20.91
CA GLU A 390 14.73 -10.88 20.33
C GLU A 390 14.02 -9.62 20.88
N ASP A 391 14.41 -9.09 22.05
CA ASP A 391 13.64 -8.05 22.75
C ASP A 391 14.30 -6.65 22.81
N MET A 392 14.92 -6.18 21.72
CA MET A 392 15.48 -4.82 21.64
C MET A 392 15.08 -4.08 20.36
N THR A 393 13.78 -3.91 20.15
CA THR A 393 13.24 -2.99 19.11
C THR A 393 12.11 -2.13 19.65
N SER A 394 12.39 -1.22 20.58
CA SER A 394 11.60 0.01 20.82
C SER A 394 12.28 0.89 21.86
N GLN A 395 12.51 2.16 21.52
CA GLN A 395 13.13 3.23 22.32
C GLN A 395 14.68 3.25 22.34
N LYS A 396 15.28 4.12 21.51
CA LYS A 396 16.69 4.51 21.67
C LYS A 396 16.85 5.18 23.04
N SER A 397 17.52 4.51 23.96
CA SER A 397 17.91 5.09 25.25
C SER A 397 18.69 6.40 25.04
N PRO A 398 18.36 7.50 25.74
CA PRO A 398 19.12 8.75 25.68
C PRO A 398 20.55 8.64 26.23
N TRP A 399 20.89 7.52 26.88
CA TRP A 399 22.21 7.26 27.47
C TRP A 399 23.14 6.41 26.59
N VAL A 400 22.56 5.59 25.71
CA VAL A 400 23.35 4.68 24.86
C VAL A 400 23.93 5.48 23.68
N GLY A 401 25.25 5.45 23.55
CA GLY A 401 26.01 6.18 22.52
C GLY A 401 26.55 7.55 22.96
N LEU A 402 26.32 7.99 24.21
CA LEU A 402 26.85 9.27 24.72
C LEU A 402 28.38 9.28 24.86
N VAL A 403 28.96 8.18 25.31
CA VAL A 403 30.42 7.96 25.33
C VAL A 403 30.79 7.08 24.15
N GLY A 404 29.99 6.05 23.84
CA GLY A 404 30.24 5.08 22.77
C GLY A 404 30.53 5.69 21.39
N GLY A 405 29.97 6.88 21.08
CA GLY A 405 30.23 7.58 19.83
C GLY A 405 31.70 7.93 19.55
N CYS A 406 32.58 8.01 20.56
CA CYS A 406 34.01 8.29 20.30
C CYS A 406 34.74 7.14 19.58
N PHE A 407 34.23 5.91 19.68
CA PHE A 407 34.88 4.74 19.09
C PHE A 407 34.59 4.58 17.59
N GLU A 408 33.55 5.23 17.07
CA GLU A 408 33.06 5.05 15.71
C GLU A 408 34.11 5.38 14.64
N ALA A 409 34.86 6.47 14.83
CA ALA A 409 35.93 6.90 13.92
C ALA A 409 37.09 5.89 13.79
N HIS A 410 37.17 4.90 14.69
CA HIS A 410 38.25 3.92 14.75
C HIS A 410 37.76 2.49 14.42
N LEU A 411 36.48 2.30 14.08
CA LEU A 411 35.90 1.00 13.75
C LEU A 411 36.38 0.43 12.40
N SER A 412 37.02 1.22 11.54
CA SER A 412 37.66 0.74 10.30
C SER A 412 38.74 -0.33 10.56
N LEU A 413 39.40 -0.31 11.72
CA LEU A 413 40.35 -1.35 12.14
C LEU A 413 39.64 -2.71 12.38
N TYR A 414 38.42 -2.67 12.90
CA TYR A 414 37.60 -3.88 13.07
C TYR A 414 37.14 -4.42 11.70
N ILE A 415 36.68 -3.55 10.80
CA ILE A 415 36.29 -3.94 9.44
C ILE A 415 37.47 -4.55 8.65
N SER A 416 38.67 -3.97 8.76
CA SER A 416 39.87 -4.53 8.13
C SER A 416 40.24 -5.93 8.66
N SER A 417 39.99 -6.20 9.94
CA SER A 417 40.17 -7.53 10.52
C SER A 417 39.12 -8.51 9.99
N LEU A 418 37.87 -8.07 9.80
CA LEU A 418 36.82 -8.89 9.19
C LEU A 418 37.11 -9.26 7.73
N ASP A 419 37.60 -8.32 6.92
CA ASP A 419 38.01 -8.57 5.52
C ASP A 419 39.10 -9.65 5.46
N THR A 420 40.08 -9.60 6.36
CA THR A 420 41.16 -10.60 6.43
C THR A 420 40.62 -12.01 6.75
N ASN A 421 39.67 -12.11 7.68
CA ASN A 421 39.04 -13.39 8.03
C ASN A 421 38.20 -13.97 6.87
N LEU A 422 37.43 -13.12 6.17
CA LEU A 422 36.63 -13.53 5.01
C LEU A 422 37.49 -13.98 3.83
N ARG A 423 38.64 -13.34 3.61
CA ARG A 423 39.61 -13.75 2.59
C ARG A 423 40.09 -15.19 2.81
N SER A 424 40.53 -15.49 4.04
CA SER A 424 40.99 -16.84 4.43
C SER A 424 39.89 -17.89 4.22
N LEU A 425 38.65 -17.54 4.56
CA LEU A 425 37.48 -18.39 4.38
C LEU A 425 37.16 -18.64 2.88
N MET A 426 37.33 -17.62 2.01
CA MET A 426 37.12 -17.74 0.56
C MET A 426 38.19 -18.61 -0.11
N ASP A 427 39.46 -18.45 0.27
CA ASP A 427 40.56 -19.27 -0.26
C ASP A 427 40.32 -20.76 0.02
N ARG A 428 39.81 -21.09 1.22
CA ARG A 428 39.39 -22.45 1.58
C ARG A 428 38.28 -22.97 0.68
N PHE A 429 37.23 -22.19 0.42
CA PHE A 429 36.13 -22.59 -0.46
C PHE A 429 36.56 -22.81 -1.92
N ILE A 430 37.47 -21.98 -2.43
CA ILE A 430 38.01 -22.15 -3.78
C ILE A 430 38.83 -23.45 -3.88
N GLN A 431 39.57 -23.81 -2.83
CA GLN A 431 40.32 -25.07 -2.78
C GLN A 431 39.39 -26.29 -2.72
N GLU A 432 38.33 -26.21 -1.91
CA GLU A 432 37.29 -27.26 -1.83
C GLU A 432 36.58 -27.45 -3.19
N ALA A 433 36.20 -26.35 -3.87
CA ALA A 433 35.54 -26.40 -5.17
C ALA A 433 36.40 -27.07 -6.25
N LYS A 434 37.72 -26.81 -6.27
CA LYS A 434 38.67 -27.45 -7.20
C LYS A 434 38.90 -28.93 -6.88
N SER A 435 38.91 -29.30 -5.60
CA SER A 435 39.12 -30.69 -5.19
C SER A 435 37.95 -31.62 -5.56
N MET A 436 36.75 -31.06 -5.72
CA MET A 436 35.53 -31.74 -6.17
C MET A 436 35.57 -32.20 -7.65
N GLU A 437 36.58 -31.79 -8.43
CA GLU A 437 36.82 -32.27 -9.80
C GLU A 437 37.54 -33.63 -9.85
N LEU A 438 38.18 -34.08 -8.76
CA LEU A 438 39.13 -35.22 -8.77
C LEU A 438 38.60 -36.50 -8.10
N SER A 439 37.41 -36.48 -7.47
CA SER A 439 36.86 -37.65 -6.77
C SER A 439 35.81 -38.41 -7.61
N ASP A 440 36.25 -39.41 -8.35
CA ASP A 440 35.40 -40.36 -9.11
C ASP A 440 34.65 -41.38 -8.21
N THR A 441 34.74 -41.28 -6.88
CA THR A 441 34.37 -42.36 -5.95
C THR A 441 33.32 -42.00 -4.89
N ALA A 442 32.37 -41.11 -5.19
CA ALA A 442 31.25 -40.82 -4.27
C ALA A 442 29.91 -41.34 -4.81
N GLU A 443 29.66 -42.65 -4.68
CA GLU A 443 28.35 -43.30 -4.90
C GLU A 443 27.28 -42.91 -3.85
N GLY A 444 27.32 -41.71 -3.27
CA GLY A 444 26.50 -41.35 -2.11
C GLY A 444 25.81 -39.98 -2.11
N SER A 445 26.13 -39.06 -3.01
CA SER A 445 25.49 -37.73 -3.04
C SER A 445 24.48 -37.60 -4.17
N GLY A 446 23.47 -38.48 -4.15
CA GLY A 446 22.36 -38.47 -5.09
C GLY A 446 21.28 -37.47 -4.67
N SER A 447 21.55 -36.17 -4.80
CA SER A 447 20.52 -35.11 -4.85
C SER A 447 21.21 -33.78 -5.16
N GLY A 448 20.62 -32.94 -6.02
CA GLY A 448 21.10 -31.60 -6.37
C GLY A 448 21.05 -30.59 -5.20
N GLY A 449 21.58 -30.96 -4.03
CA GLY A 449 21.59 -30.17 -2.82
C GLY A 449 22.52 -28.97 -2.88
N VAL A 450 22.25 -28.00 -2.00
CA VAL A 450 23.02 -26.77 -1.81
C VAL A 450 24.43 -27.11 -1.30
N LEU A 451 25.45 -26.43 -1.83
CA LEU A 451 26.83 -26.56 -1.36
C LEU A 451 26.98 -26.08 0.09
N ALA A 452 27.61 -26.87 0.95
CA ALA A 452 27.83 -26.55 2.37
C ALA A 452 28.62 -25.24 2.58
N SER A 453 29.50 -24.90 1.65
CA SER A 453 30.28 -23.64 1.67
C SER A 453 29.40 -22.38 1.67
N CYS A 454 28.20 -22.46 1.10
CA CYS A 454 27.26 -21.33 1.11
C CYS A 454 26.69 -21.08 2.51
N ALA A 455 26.31 -22.14 3.23
CA ALA A 455 25.75 -22.04 4.57
C ALA A 455 26.77 -21.45 5.57
N ASP A 456 28.03 -21.88 5.47
CA ASP A 456 29.14 -21.36 6.28
C ASP A 456 29.37 -19.85 6.06
N LEU A 457 29.28 -19.38 4.80
CA LEU A 457 29.45 -17.97 4.45
C LEU A 457 28.39 -17.09 5.12
N PHE A 458 27.11 -17.45 4.98
CA PHE A 458 26.01 -16.66 5.54
C PHE A 458 25.92 -16.76 7.07
N LEU A 459 26.36 -17.87 7.67
CA LEU A 459 26.50 -17.97 9.12
C LEU A 459 27.56 -16.98 9.64
N PHE A 460 28.68 -16.85 8.93
CA PHE A 460 29.72 -15.88 9.26
C PHE A 460 29.20 -14.44 9.12
N TYR A 461 28.46 -14.12 8.05
CA TYR A 461 27.82 -12.81 7.87
C TYR A 461 26.84 -12.48 9.01
N LYS A 462 26.01 -13.44 9.43
CA LYS A 462 25.08 -13.26 10.56
C LYS A 462 25.84 -12.89 11.85
N LYS A 463 26.95 -13.56 12.16
CA LYS A 463 27.78 -13.27 13.34
C LYS A 463 28.38 -11.86 13.26
N CYS A 464 28.95 -11.49 12.11
CA CYS A 464 29.57 -10.17 11.90
C CYS A 464 28.55 -9.04 11.97
N LEU A 465 27.37 -9.22 11.37
CA LEU A 465 26.29 -8.24 11.40
C LEU A 465 25.80 -7.98 12.84
N ALA A 466 25.57 -9.06 13.61
CA ALA A 466 25.12 -8.94 14.99
C ALA A 466 26.15 -8.21 15.87
N GLN A 467 27.44 -8.47 15.65
CA GLN A 467 28.51 -7.79 16.38
C GLN A 467 28.64 -6.31 15.96
N CYS A 468 28.66 -6.01 14.67
CA CYS A 468 28.76 -4.64 14.16
C CYS A 468 27.57 -3.78 14.58
N ALA A 469 26.34 -4.32 14.54
CA ALA A 469 25.13 -3.59 14.93
C ALA A 469 25.10 -3.17 16.40
N ARG A 470 25.86 -3.86 17.28
CA ARG A 470 26.04 -3.44 18.68
C ARG A 470 27.06 -2.31 18.84
N LEU A 471 27.99 -2.18 17.90
CA LEU A 471 29.12 -1.24 17.98
C LEU A 471 28.82 0.09 17.27
N SER A 472 28.16 0.05 16.11
CA SER A 472 27.75 1.24 15.36
C SER A 472 26.55 0.94 14.44
N THR A 473 25.78 2.00 14.18
CA THR A 473 24.69 2.02 13.18
C THR A 473 24.96 3.05 12.08
N GLY A 474 26.18 3.58 12.00
CA GLY A 474 26.63 4.62 11.08
C GLY A 474 27.46 4.08 9.91
N GLU A 475 28.48 4.84 9.48
CA GLU A 475 29.33 4.52 8.32
C GLU A 475 30.04 3.16 8.36
N PRO A 476 30.51 2.65 9.52
CA PRO A 476 31.13 1.31 9.60
C PRO A 476 30.19 0.16 9.18
N MET A 477 28.87 0.33 9.34
CA MET A 477 27.87 -0.63 8.86
C MET A 477 27.78 -0.64 7.33
N LEU A 478 27.98 0.51 6.70
CA LEU A 478 28.04 0.64 5.24
C LEU A 478 29.31 -0.01 4.68
N GLU A 479 30.46 0.19 5.35
CA GLU A 479 31.70 -0.48 4.99
C GLU A 479 31.58 -2.01 5.10
N LEU A 480 30.92 -2.50 6.16
CA LEU A 480 30.63 -3.93 6.32
C LEU A 480 29.77 -4.48 5.17
N ALA A 481 28.72 -3.76 4.76
CA ALA A 481 27.89 -4.14 3.62
C ALA A 481 28.72 -4.23 2.32
N GLY A 482 29.65 -3.29 2.11
CA GLY A 482 30.59 -3.32 0.99
C GLY A 482 31.52 -4.55 1.01
N VAL A 483 32.01 -4.95 2.19
CA VAL A 483 32.80 -6.17 2.37
C VAL A 483 31.96 -7.42 2.06
N PHE A 484 30.72 -7.50 2.54
CA PHE A 484 29.83 -8.62 2.18
C PHE A 484 29.58 -8.70 0.68
N GLY A 485 29.28 -7.57 0.02
CA GLY A 485 29.11 -7.52 -1.43
C GLY A 485 30.34 -8.02 -2.21
N LYS A 486 31.54 -7.58 -1.81
CA LYS A 486 32.83 -8.04 -2.39
C LYS A 486 32.95 -9.57 -2.37
N TYR A 487 32.70 -10.20 -1.23
CA TYR A 487 32.86 -11.66 -1.09
C TYR A 487 31.68 -12.45 -1.68
N LEU A 488 30.49 -11.89 -1.80
CA LEU A 488 29.40 -12.50 -2.58
C LEU A 488 29.75 -12.57 -4.08
N ARG A 489 30.36 -11.51 -4.65
CA ARG A 489 30.86 -11.54 -6.03
C ARG A 489 31.94 -12.58 -6.22
N GLU A 490 32.90 -12.62 -5.30
CA GLU A 490 34.01 -13.58 -5.35
C GLU A 490 33.51 -15.02 -5.23
N TYR A 491 32.50 -15.28 -4.39
CA TYR A 491 31.84 -16.58 -4.31
C TYR A 491 31.18 -16.97 -5.65
N ALA A 492 30.43 -16.06 -6.28
CA ALA A 492 29.79 -16.32 -7.56
C ALA A 492 30.80 -16.58 -8.69
N SER A 493 31.87 -15.79 -8.79
CA SER A 493 32.85 -15.88 -9.89
C SER A 493 33.92 -16.95 -9.69
N CYS A 494 34.38 -17.18 -8.46
CA CYS A 494 35.53 -18.05 -8.20
C CYS A 494 35.13 -19.43 -7.69
N VAL A 495 33.99 -19.57 -7.02
CA VAL A 495 33.50 -20.84 -6.49
C VAL A 495 32.42 -21.44 -7.40
N LEU A 496 31.33 -20.71 -7.66
CA LEU A 496 30.21 -21.27 -8.45
C LEU A 496 30.57 -21.43 -9.92
N GLN A 497 31.25 -20.46 -10.53
CA GLN A 497 31.65 -20.56 -11.94
C GLN A 497 32.73 -21.62 -12.17
N SER A 498 33.63 -21.84 -11.20
CA SER A 498 34.67 -22.87 -11.31
C SER A 498 34.12 -24.28 -11.13
N ALA A 499 32.96 -24.43 -10.47
CA ALA A 499 32.27 -25.70 -10.32
C ALA A 499 31.52 -26.16 -11.59
N LEU A 500 31.43 -25.31 -12.64
CA LEU A 500 30.77 -25.66 -13.90
C LEU A 500 31.73 -26.36 -14.89
N PRO A 501 31.27 -27.37 -15.64
CA PRO A 501 32.08 -28.02 -16.68
C PRO A 501 32.53 -27.02 -17.75
N ARG A 502 33.81 -27.02 -18.14
CA ARG A 502 34.34 -26.10 -19.16
C ARG A 502 33.78 -26.41 -20.55
N ASN A 503 33.18 -25.41 -21.19
CA ASN A 503 32.65 -25.48 -22.57
C ASN A 503 33.79 -25.57 -23.60
N SER A 504 34.17 -26.78 -24.02
CA SER A 504 35.12 -26.99 -25.14
C SER A 504 34.45 -26.87 -26.52
N GLY A 505 33.74 -25.77 -26.81
CA GLY A 505 32.93 -25.72 -28.03
C GLY A 505 32.48 -24.35 -28.57
N SER A 506 33.11 -23.24 -28.20
CA SER A 506 32.77 -21.94 -28.81
C SER A 506 34.01 -21.09 -29.12
N ASN A 507 34.29 -20.99 -30.43
CA ASN A 507 35.19 -20.08 -31.12
C ASN A 507 35.67 -18.86 -30.32
N ALA A 508 36.95 -18.87 -29.92
CA ALA A 508 37.72 -17.68 -29.60
C ALA A 508 38.68 -17.39 -30.78
N SER A 509 38.18 -16.65 -31.77
CA SER A 509 39.03 -15.90 -32.71
C SER A 509 39.25 -14.52 -32.11
N GLY A 510 40.38 -14.31 -31.44
CA GLY A 510 40.73 -13.05 -30.82
C GLY A 510 42.09 -13.13 -30.12
N ASN A 511 43.11 -12.62 -30.82
CA ASN A 511 44.52 -12.52 -30.43
C ASN A 511 44.78 -12.32 -28.92
N SER A 512 45.65 -13.17 -28.37
CA SER A 512 46.69 -12.73 -27.42
C SER A 512 47.89 -13.67 -27.55
N THR A 513 48.98 -13.07 -27.98
CA THR A 513 50.30 -13.64 -28.22
C THR A 513 51.07 -13.87 -26.91
N VAL A 514 51.95 -14.89 -26.91
CA VAL A 514 53.13 -15.09 -26.02
C VAL A 514 52.78 -15.72 -24.64
N SER A 515 53.37 -16.81 -24.13
CA SER A 515 54.67 -17.44 -24.38
C SER A 515 54.66 -18.94 -24.06
N LEU A 516 55.41 -19.69 -24.88
CA LEU A 516 55.73 -21.11 -24.74
C LEU A 516 57.04 -21.27 -23.96
N SER A 517 57.02 -21.94 -22.80
CA SER A 517 58.20 -22.62 -22.27
C SER A 517 57.81 -23.68 -21.24
N THR A 518 57.76 -24.95 -21.66
CA THR A 518 58.50 -26.13 -21.14
C THR A 518 57.73 -27.42 -21.50
N VAL A 519 58.43 -28.38 -22.11
CA VAL A 519 57.99 -29.63 -22.77
C VAL A 519 58.45 -30.83 -21.90
N PRO A 520 57.98 -32.10 -22.01
CA PRO A 520 56.63 -32.65 -22.28
C PRO A 520 56.18 -33.75 -21.27
N ASN A 521 54.89 -34.09 -21.25
CA ASN A 521 54.40 -35.44 -20.91
C ASN A 521 53.56 -35.97 -22.08
N ILE A 522 54.16 -36.83 -22.91
CA ILE A 522 53.69 -37.22 -24.25
C ILE A 522 52.74 -38.44 -24.28
N VAL A 523 52.33 -39.01 -23.14
CA VAL A 523 51.68 -40.34 -23.15
C VAL A 523 50.16 -40.34 -22.97
N THR A 524 49.52 -39.23 -22.57
CA THR A 524 48.05 -39.21 -22.33
C THR A 524 47.21 -38.66 -23.47
N ASN A 525 47.81 -38.03 -24.48
CA ASN A 525 47.06 -37.40 -25.58
C ASN A 525 46.78 -38.30 -26.79
N LEU A 526 47.26 -39.55 -26.79
CA LEU A 526 46.97 -40.48 -27.88
C LEU A 526 45.59 -41.13 -27.77
N HIS A 527 44.98 -41.11 -26.57
CA HIS A 527 43.64 -41.68 -26.36
C HIS A 527 42.50 -40.71 -26.71
N THR A 528 42.82 -39.42 -26.87
CA THR A 528 41.85 -38.35 -27.18
C THR A 528 41.72 -38.09 -28.68
N PHE A 529 42.67 -38.55 -29.50
CA PHE A 529 42.65 -38.39 -30.96
C PHE A 529 41.95 -39.54 -31.71
N LEU A 530 41.55 -40.61 -31.00
CA LEU A 530 40.89 -41.79 -31.58
C LEU A 530 39.40 -41.92 -31.19
N ARG A 531 38.79 -40.89 -30.59
CA ARG A 531 37.33 -40.83 -30.47
C ARG A 531 36.78 -39.95 -31.60
N ASP A 532 36.24 -40.64 -32.60
CA ASP A 532 35.41 -40.07 -33.66
C ASP A 532 34.42 -39.03 -33.13
N ASP A 533 34.26 -38.02 -33.97
CA ASP A 533 33.48 -36.78 -33.92
C ASP A 533 32.01 -36.94 -33.47
N SER A 534 31.79 -37.41 -32.23
CA SER A 534 30.47 -37.65 -31.64
C SER A 534 30.25 -36.76 -30.41
N THR A 535 29.44 -35.72 -30.63
CA THR A 535 28.71 -34.89 -29.64
C THR A 535 29.00 -35.19 -28.16
N VAL A 536 29.78 -34.33 -27.50
CA VAL A 536 30.06 -34.41 -26.05
C VAL A 536 28.76 -34.22 -25.27
N ARG A 537 28.28 -35.28 -24.64
CA ARG A 537 27.09 -35.31 -23.76
C ARG A 537 27.53 -35.24 -22.31
N TYR A 538 26.80 -34.51 -21.47
CA TYR A 538 27.09 -34.48 -20.03
C TYR A 538 26.76 -35.81 -19.35
N THR A 539 27.63 -36.24 -18.45
CA THR A 539 27.42 -37.39 -17.58
C THR A 539 26.35 -37.08 -16.52
N LYS A 540 25.78 -38.13 -15.90
CA LYS A 540 24.79 -37.96 -14.82
C LYS A 540 25.35 -37.15 -13.63
N GLN A 541 26.65 -37.27 -13.37
CA GLN A 541 27.35 -36.54 -12.30
C GLN A 541 27.54 -35.06 -12.66
N GLU A 542 27.89 -34.73 -13.89
CA GLU A 542 27.98 -33.34 -14.36
C GLU A 542 26.62 -32.65 -14.35
N ILE A 543 25.56 -33.37 -14.74
CA ILE A 543 24.18 -32.87 -14.61
C ILE A 543 23.84 -32.57 -13.15
N ALA A 544 24.19 -33.47 -12.21
CA ALA A 544 23.99 -33.24 -10.78
C ALA A 544 24.75 -32.00 -10.28
N LYS A 545 26.01 -31.81 -10.70
CA LYS A 545 26.81 -30.61 -10.38
C LYS A 545 26.15 -29.32 -10.87
N ILE A 546 25.71 -29.28 -12.13
CA ILE A 546 25.02 -28.11 -12.71
C ILE A 546 23.73 -27.81 -11.93
N THR A 547 22.97 -28.84 -11.54
CA THR A 547 21.75 -28.65 -10.74
C THR A 547 22.05 -28.19 -9.31
N SER A 548 23.12 -28.65 -8.67
CA SER A 548 23.58 -28.14 -7.36
C SER A 548 24.03 -26.69 -7.42
N VAL A 549 24.63 -26.24 -8.52
CA VAL A 549 24.96 -24.81 -8.72
C VAL A 549 23.68 -23.97 -8.85
N ILE A 550 22.63 -24.49 -9.50
CA ILE A 550 21.32 -23.81 -9.58
C ILE A 550 20.71 -23.65 -8.18
N THR A 551 20.64 -24.73 -7.39
CA THR A 551 20.04 -24.69 -6.05
C THR A 551 20.86 -23.83 -5.09
N THR A 552 22.20 -23.87 -5.19
CA THR A 552 23.08 -23.00 -4.39
C THR A 552 22.94 -21.53 -4.79
N SER A 553 22.87 -21.23 -6.08
CA SER A 553 22.68 -19.85 -6.57
C SER A 553 21.31 -19.29 -6.14
N GLU A 554 20.27 -20.12 -6.11
CA GLU A 554 18.95 -19.74 -5.58
C GLU A 554 19.03 -19.41 -4.10
N TYR A 555 19.67 -20.28 -3.31
CA TYR A 555 19.82 -20.06 -1.87
C TYR A 555 20.65 -18.80 -1.59
N CYS A 556 21.74 -18.56 -2.33
CA CYS A 556 22.51 -17.32 -2.29
C CYS A 556 21.65 -16.10 -2.61
N LEU A 557 20.86 -16.17 -3.68
CA LEU A 557 20.00 -15.08 -4.12
C LEU A 557 18.97 -14.72 -3.04
N GLU A 558 18.20 -15.71 -2.56
CA GLU A 558 17.19 -15.50 -1.53
C GLU A 558 17.82 -14.97 -0.25
N THR A 559 18.94 -15.55 0.20
CA THR A 559 19.60 -15.12 1.44
C THR A 559 20.24 -13.74 1.31
N THR A 560 20.69 -13.34 0.12
CA THR A 560 21.22 -11.99 -0.13
C THR A 560 20.13 -10.93 0.00
N VAL A 561 18.91 -11.19 -0.50
CA VAL A 561 17.75 -10.30 -0.30
C VAL A 561 17.45 -10.10 1.19
N HIS A 562 17.42 -11.19 1.96
CA HIS A 562 17.20 -11.11 3.41
C HIS A 562 18.35 -10.39 4.15
N LEU A 563 19.60 -10.57 3.70
CA LEU A 563 20.76 -9.89 4.26
C LEU A 563 20.69 -8.38 4.01
N GLU A 564 20.32 -7.97 2.79
CA GLU A 564 20.15 -6.57 2.43
C GLU A 564 19.07 -5.90 3.29
N GLN A 565 17.92 -6.57 3.46
CA GLN A 565 16.85 -6.08 4.33
C GLN A 565 17.34 -5.92 5.78
N LYS A 566 18.01 -6.92 6.34
CA LYS A 566 18.56 -6.84 7.71
C LYS A 566 19.63 -5.76 7.88
N LEU A 567 20.44 -5.52 6.86
CA LEU A 567 21.42 -4.42 6.86
C LEU A 567 20.71 -3.06 6.88
N LYS A 568 19.67 -2.88 6.05
CA LYS A 568 18.84 -1.66 6.00
C LYS A 568 18.08 -1.41 7.30
N GLU A 569 17.61 -2.46 7.98
CA GLU A 569 16.94 -2.36 9.28
C GLU A 569 17.88 -1.91 10.42
N LYS A 570 19.17 -2.27 10.34
CA LYS A 570 20.14 -2.01 11.42
C LYS A 570 20.94 -0.72 11.24
N ILE A 571 21.01 -0.17 10.04
CA ILE A 571 21.72 1.09 9.76
C ILE A 571 20.82 2.32 10.01
N THR A 572 21.44 3.47 10.26
CA THR A 572 20.74 4.76 10.36
C THR A 572 19.98 5.05 9.06
N PRO A 573 18.72 5.52 9.12
CA PRO A 573 17.85 5.66 7.94
C PRO A 573 18.43 6.55 6.83
N THR A 574 19.30 7.50 7.15
CA THR A 574 19.99 8.36 6.18
C THR A 574 21.02 7.64 5.31
N LEU A 575 21.55 6.51 5.78
CA LEU A 575 22.56 5.70 5.08
C LEU A 575 21.98 4.39 4.52
N ALA A 576 20.74 4.05 4.88
CA ALA A 576 20.07 2.83 4.43
C ALA A 576 19.89 2.78 2.90
N GLU A 577 19.64 3.92 2.26
CA GLU A 577 19.50 4.02 0.81
C GLU A 577 20.81 3.74 0.04
N LYS A 578 21.97 3.86 0.71
CA LYS A 578 23.28 3.58 0.08
C LYS A 578 23.62 2.09 0.05
N ILE A 579 22.84 1.24 0.72
CA ILE A 579 23.03 -0.21 0.68
C ILE A 579 22.26 -0.75 -0.51
N ASP A 580 23.00 -1.19 -1.52
CA ASP A 580 22.47 -1.89 -2.69
C ASP A 580 23.28 -3.18 -2.91
N LEU A 581 22.61 -4.32 -2.81
CA LEU A 581 23.16 -5.65 -3.16
C LEU A 581 22.50 -6.23 -4.42
N GLY A 582 21.81 -5.39 -5.20
CA GLY A 582 21.22 -5.75 -6.49
C GLY A 582 22.25 -6.31 -7.50
N PRO A 583 23.44 -5.71 -7.66
CA PRO A 583 24.47 -6.23 -8.56
C PRO A 583 24.87 -7.68 -8.25
N GLU A 584 24.99 -8.02 -6.96
CA GLU A 584 25.28 -9.37 -6.49
C GLU A 584 24.11 -10.33 -6.74
N GLN A 585 22.87 -9.88 -6.56
CA GLN A 585 21.67 -10.66 -6.90
C GLN A 585 21.57 -10.98 -8.40
N ASP A 586 21.90 -10.01 -9.26
CA ASP A 586 21.91 -10.20 -10.72
C ASP A 586 22.95 -11.23 -11.16
N LEU A 587 24.10 -11.31 -10.47
CA LEU A 587 25.11 -12.34 -10.74
C LEU A 587 24.57 -13.75 -10.48
N PHE A 588 23.85 -13.98 -9.38
CA PHE A 588 23.24 -15.27 -9.09
C PHE A 588 22.12 -15.62 -10.09
N HIS A 589 21.28 -14.66 -10.48
CA HIS A 589 20.30 -14.85 -11.55
C HIS A 589 20.95 -15.25 -12.89
N LYS A 590 22.04 -14.56 -13.26
CA LYS A 590 22.81 -14.86 -14.47
C LYS A 590 23.42 -16.24 -14.42
N MET A 591 23.94 -16.66 -13.27
CA MET A 591 24.46 -18.02 -13.04
C MET A 591 23.38 -19.08 -13.28
N ILE A 592 22.20 -18.90 -12.70
CA ILE A 592 21.05 -19.81 -12.87
C ILE A 592 20.65 -19.90 -14.36
N SER A 593 20.50 -18.76 -15.04
CA SER A 593 20.14 -18.74 -16.46
C SER A 593 21.20 -19.44 -17.34
N THR A 594 22.48 -19.31 -17.00
CA THR A 594 23.59 -19.96 -17.70
C THR A 594 23.52 -21.48 -17.51
N CYS A 595 23.31 -21.95 -16.27
CA CYS A 595 23.14 -23.37 -15.96
C CYS A 595 21.94 -24.00 -16.69
N ILE A 596 20.78 -23.32 -16.69
CA ILE A 596 19.60 -23.80 -17.44
C ILE A 596 19.89 -23.89 -18.94
N GLN A 597 20.62 -22.92 -19.50
CA GLN A 597 20.98 -22.93 -20.92
C GLN A 597 21.88 -24.13 -21.28
N LEU A 598 22.86 -24.47 -20.42
CA LEU A 598 23.72 -25.64 -20.61
C LEU A 598 22.91 -26.94 -20.61
N LEU A 599 21.95 -27.08 -19.69
CA LEU A 599 21.06 -28.25 -19.62
C LEU A 599 20.16 -28.35 -20.86
N VAL A 600 19.62 -27.24 -21.35
CA VAL A 600 18.79 -27.21 -22.58
C VAL A 600 19.63 -27.62 -23.78
N GLN A 601 20.84 -27.07 -23.92
CA GLN A 601 21.74 -27.38 -25.03
C GLN A 601 22.13 -28.86 -25.05
N ASP A 602 22.41 -29.45 -23.88
CA ASP A 602 22.73 -30.88 -23.76
C ASP A 602 21.59 -31.76 -24.28
N LEU A 603 20.35 -31.51 -23.86
CA LEU A 603 19.18 -32.29 -24.30
C LEU A 603 18.87 -32.08 -25.79
N GLU A 604 19.08 -30.89 -26.33
CA GLU A 604 18.93 -30.62 -27.76
C GLU A 604 19.95 -31.38 -28.60
N LEU A 605 21.21 -31.36 -28.20
CA LEU A 605 22.27 -32.12 -28.87
C LEU A 605 21.99 -33.62 -28.85
N ALA A 606 21.30 -34.13 -27.82
CA ALA A 606 20.84 -35.52 -27.79
C ALA A 606 19.78 -35.84 -28.85
N CYS A 607 18.92 -34.88 -29.18
CA CYS A 607 17.83 -35.08 -30.13
C CYS A 607 18.24 -34.81 -31.60
N GLU A 608 19.34 -34.10 -31.82
CA GLU A 608 19.82 -33.69 -33.15
C GLU A 608 20.09 -34.88 -34.10
N PRO A 609 20.73 -36.00 -33.70
CA PRO A 609 20.94 -37.14 -34.61
C PRO A 609 19.64 -37.74 -35.14
N ALA A 610 18.59 -37.79 -34.31
CA ALA A 610 17.27 -38.27 -34.72
C ALA A 610 16.61 -37.29 -35.71
N LEU A 611 16.73 -35.98 -35.49
CA LEU A 611 16.26 -34.96 -36.44
C LEU A 611 17.01 -35.03 -37.78
N GLN A 612 18.30 -35.33 -37.78
CA GLN A 612 19.07 -35.56 -39.01
C GLN A 612 18.62 -36.83 -39.73
N ALA A 613 18.35 -37.91 -39.00
CA ALA A 613 17.83 -39.15 -39.58
C ALA A 613 16.49 -38.94 -40.29
N MET A 614 15.59 -38.11 -39.71
CA MET A 614 14.32 -37.72 -40.33
C MET A 614 14.49 -37.13 -41.73
N THR A 615 15.50 -36.27 -41.94
CA THR A 615 15.73 -35.62 -43.25
C THR A 615 16.29 -36.56 -44.32
N LYS A 616 16.83 -37.72 -43.93
CA LYS A 616 17.39 -38.72 -44.85
C LYS A 616 16.36 -39.74 -45.35
N ILE A 617 15.14 -39.75 -44.79
CA ILE A 617 14.07 -40.65 -45.20
C ILE A 617 13.52 -40.20 -46.58
N SER A 618 13.33 -41.16 -47.50
CA SER A 618 12.74 -40.89 -48.81
C SER A 618 11.22 -40.76 -48.71
N TRP A 619 10.74 -39.57 -48.34
CA TRP A 619 9.32 -39.27 -48.14
C TRP A 619 8.47 -39.30 -49.41
N LEU A 620 9.09 -39.34 -50.59
CA LEU A 620 8.40 -39.42 -51.89
C LEU A 620 7.95 -40.85 -52.23
N HIS A 621 8.71 -41.86 -51.82
CA HIS A 621 8.47 -43.29 -52.14
C HIS A 621 7.97 -44.05 -50.91
N PHE A 622 7.17 -43.37 -50.09
CA PHE A 622 6.62 -43.92 -48.86
C PHE A 622 5.24 -44.51 -49.16
N ASP A 623 5.14 -45.84 -49.11
CA ASP A 623 4.00 -46.57 -49.67
C ASP A 623 2.90 -46.89 -48.65
N ASN A 624 3.21 -46.98 -47.35
CA ASN A 624 2.25 -47.36 -46.30
C ASN A 624 2.39 -46.48 -45.04
N VAL A 625 1.27 -46.00 -44.49
CA VAL A 625 1.21 -45.36 -43.17
C VAL A 625 1.25 -46.43 -42.07
N GLY A 626 2.11 -46.26 -41.07
CA GLY A 626 2.26 -47.15 -39.92
C GLY A 626 2.13 -46.40 -38.59
N ASP A 627 2.69 -46.98 -37.53
CA ASP A 627 2.82 -46.32 -36.22
C ASP A 627 3.91 -45.22 -36.25
N GLN A 628 4.39 -44.74 -35.11
CA GLN A 628 5.41 -43.69 -35.04
C GLN A 628 6.74 -44.09 -35.71
N SER A 629 7.39 -43.15 -36.39
CA SER A 629 8.70 -43.34 -37.02
C SER A 629 9.82 -43.59 -35.99
N SER A 630 10.89 -44.22 -36.45
CA SER A 630 12.05 -44.56 -35.62
C SER A 630 12.72 -43.32 -35.00
N TYR A 631 12.75 -42.19 -35.70
CA TYR A 631 13.32 -40.95 -35.17
C TYR A 631 12.50 -40.37 -34.00
N VAL A 632 11.17 -40.46 -34.06
CA VAL A 632 10.28 -40.02 -32.96
C VAL A 632 10.50 -40.89 -31.73
N THR A 633 10.64 -42.19 -31.93
CA THR A 633 10.95 -43.15 -30.86
C THR A 633 12.28 -42.83 -30.18
N GLN A 634 13.32 -42.50 -30.95
CA GLN A 634 14.63 -42.09 -30.41
C GLN A 634 14.54 -40.78 -29.61
N ILE A 635 13.85 -39.77 -30.12
CA ILE A 635 13.65 -38.50 -29.39
C ILE A 635 12.95 -38.75 -28.06
N ILE A 636 11.83 -39.48 -28.06
CA ILE A 636 11.09 -39.81 -26.84
C ILE A 636 11.96 -40.59 -25.85
N MET A 637 12.83 -41.49 -26.33
CA MET A 637 13.76 -42.23 -25.47
C MET A 637 14.77 -41.29 -24.79
N HIS A 638 15.33 -40.32 -25.52
CA HIS A 638 16.23 -39.32 -24.94
C HIS A 638 15.52 -38.45 -23.89
N LEU A 639 14.29 -38.01 -24.15
CA LEU A 639 13.48 -37.28 -23.18
C LEU A 639 13.22 -38.11 -21.90
N LYS A 640 12.84 -39.38 -22.06
CA LYS A 640 12.58 -40.30 -20.94
C LYS A 640 13.82 -40.62 -20.11
N ASN A 641 15.02 -40.58 -20.68
CA ASN A 641 16.26 -40.86 -19.97
C ASN A 641 16.83 -39.66 -19.21
N THR A 642 16.67 -38.44 -19.74
CA THR A 642 17.31 -37.24 -19.16
C THR A 642 16.37 -36.42 -18.28
N VAL A 643 15.10 -36.28 -18.65
CA VAL A 643 14.16 -35.39 -17.94
C VAL A 643 13.86 -35.83 -16.49
N PRO A 644 13.68 -37.12 -16.16
CA PRO A 644 13.45 -37.53 -14.77
C PRO A 644 14.63 -37.18 -13.85
N ILE A 645 15.87 -37.38 -14.31
CA ILE A 645 17.08 -37.05 -13.54
C ILE A 645 17.13 -35.56 -13.21
N LEU A 646 16.83 -34.70 -14.20
CA LEU A 646 16.76 -33.25 -14.00
C LEU A 646 15.66 -32.83 -13.04
N ARG A 647 14.49 -33.46 -13.14
CA ARG A 647 13.36 -33.19 -12.25
C ARG A 647 13.71 -33.56 -10.81
N ASP A 648 14.28 -34.74 -10.59
CA ASP A 648 14.56 -35.24 -9.25
C ASP A 648 15.69 -34.43 -8.59
N ASN A 649 16.72 -34.05 -9.36
CA ASN A 649 17.77 -33.16 -8.86
C ASN A 649 17.28 -31.73 -8.56
N LEU A 650 16.27 -31.23 -9.29
CA LEU A 650 15.66 -29.91 -9.07
C LEU A 650 14.34 -29.99 -8.27
N ALA A 651 14.15 -31.04 -7.47
CA ALA A 651 12.92 -31.26 -6.72
C ALA A 651 12.63 -30.14 -5.70
N SER A 652 13.67 -29.56 -5.08
CA SER A 652 13.57 -28.38 -4.21
C SER A 652 13.22 -27.10 -4.97
N SER A 653 13.63 -27.00 -6.24
CA SER A 653 13.62 -25.77 -7.03
C SER A 653 12.81 -25.90 -8.32
N ARG A 654 11.56 -26.36 -8.18
CA ARG A 654 10.66 -26.72 -9.29
C ARG A 654 10.42 -25.61 -10.33
N LYS A 655 10.55 -24.34 -9.92
CA LYS A 655 10.41 -23.18 -10.81
C LYS A 655 11.45 -23.22 -11.94
N TYR A 656 12.68 -23.62 -11.64
CA TYR A 656 13.75 -23.73 -12.64
C TYR A 656 13.62 -24.96 -13.52
N PHE A 657 13.08 -26.06 -13.01
CA PHE A 657 12.71 -27.21 -13.83
C PHE A 657 11.62 -26.84 -14.86
N THR A 658 10.59 -26.11 -14.43
CA THR A 658 9.56 -25.61 -15.35
C THR A 658 10.15 -24.66 -16.40
N GLN A 659 11.05 -23.77 -15.98
CA GLN A 659 11.75 -22.85 -16.88
C GLN A 659 12.64 -23.59 -17.90
N PHE A 660 13.32 -24.66 -17.47
CA PHE A 660 14.04 -25.56 -18.35
C PHE A 660 13.12 -26.16 -19.42
N CYS A 661 11.96 -26.73 -19.03
CA CYS A 661 11.00 -27.29 -19.98
C CYS A 661 10.52 -26.26 -21.01
N ILE A 662 10.18 -25.04 -20.57
CA ILE A 662 9.74 -23.95 -21.46
C ILE A 662 10.86 -23.55 -22.43
N ARG A 663 12.09 -23.34 -21.94
CA ARG A 663 13.23 -22.97 -22.79
C ARG A 663 13.57 -24.07 -23.80
N PHE A 664 13.53 -25.33 -23.37
CA PHE A 664 13.71 -26.47 -24.26
C PHE A 664 12.64 -26.49 -25.36
N ALA A 665 11.35 -26.38 -25.03
CA ALA A 665 10.28 -26.37 -26.04
C ALA A 665 10.42 -25.21 -27.04
N ASN A 666 10.74 -24.01 -26.56
CA ASN A 666 10.93 -22.82 -27.40
C ASN A 666 12.13 -22.90 -28.34
N SER A 667 13.13 -23.75 -28.04
CA SER A 667 14.32 -23.89 -28.86
C SER A 667 14.30 -25.17 -29.72
N PHE A 668 13.78 -26.27 -29.18
CA PHE A 668 13.63 -27.54 -29.89
C PHE A 668 12.52 -27.54 -30.97
N ILE A 669 11.32 -27.02 -30.68
CA ILE A 669 10.20 -27.08 -31.64
C ILE A 669 10.49 -26.30 -32.93
N PRO A 670 11.08 -25.08 -32.88
CA PRO A 670 11.49 -24.40 -34.11
C PRO A 670 12.53 -25.17 -34.94
N LYS A 671 13.50 -25.84 -34.28
CA LYS A 671 14.48 -26.72 -34.95
C LYS A 671 13.80 -27.92 -35.60
N PHE A 672 12.80 -28.52 -34.94
CA PHE A 672 11.98 -29.58 -35.52
C PHE A 672 11.24 -29.09 -36.77
N ILE A 673 10.55 -27.94 -36.71
CA ILE A 673 9.86 -27.33 -37.87
C ILE A 673 10.84 -27.05 -39.02
N GLN A 674 12.07 -26.59 -38.71
CA GLN A 674 13.10 -26.37 -39.71
C GLN A 674 13.51 -27.67 -40.43
N ASN A 675 13.57 -28.80 -39.72
CA ASN A 675 13.86 -30.10 -40.32
C ASN A 675 12.66 -30.69 -41.07
N VAL A 676 11.41 -30.39 -40.65
CA VAL A 676 10.20 -30.68 -41.44
C VAL A 676 10.29 -30.01 -42.82
N TYR A 677 10.66 -28.72 -42.89
CA TYR A 677 10.83 -28.02 -44.17
C TYR A 677 11.93 -28.61 -45.08
N LYS A 678 12.89 -29.36 -44.53
CA LYS A 678 13.95 -30.03 -45.31
C LYS A 678 13.49 -31.36 -45.90
N CYS A 679 12.41 -31.95 -45.39
CA CYS A 679 11.83 -33.17 -45.92
C CYS A 679 11.11 -32.83 -47.22
N LYS A 680 11.83 -32.81 -48.36
CA LYS A 680 11.25 -32.50 -49.67
C LYS A 680 11.90 -33.36 -50.77
N PRO A 681 11.14 -33.85 -51.77
CA PRO A 681 9.67 -33.81 -51.89
C PRO A 681 8.96 -34.89 -51.05
N ILE A 682 7.71 -34.65 -50.65
CA ILE A 682 6.88 -35.56 -49.83
C ILE A 682 5.68 -36.06 -50.65
N SER A 683 5.33 -37.35 -50.55
CA SER A 683 4.07 -37.88 -51.07
C SER A 683 2.89 -37.56 -50.14
N THR A 684 1.65 -37.81 -50.60
CA THR A 684 0.45 -37.69 -49.74
C THR A 684 0.52 -38.66 -48.56
N VAL A 685 0.88 -39.92 -48.81
CA VAL A 685 1.05 -40.97 -47.79
C VAL A 685 2.20 -40.63 -46.83
N GLY A 686 3.31 -40.08 -47.32
CA GLY A 686 4.42 -39.60 -46.48
C GLY A 686 4.06 -38.39 -45.60
N SER A 687 3.17 -37.52 -46.09
CA SER A 687 2.65 -36.38 -45.33
C SER A 687 1.72 -36.82 -44.21
N GLU A 688 0.90 -37.86 -44.44
CA GLU A 688 0.06 -38.50 -43.40
C GLU A 688 0.91 -39.09 -42.27
N GLN A 689 1.99 -39.80 -42.61
CA GLN A 689 2.92 -40.35 -41.63
C GLN A 689 3.62 -39.25 -40.80
N LEU A 690 4.13 -38.20 -41.46
CA LEU A 690 4.76 -37.06 -40.76
C LEU A 690 3.78 -36.33 -39.84
N LEU A 691 2.49 -36.27 -40.20
CA LEU A 691 1.45 -35.66 -39.37
C LEU A 691 1.21 -36.50 -38.10
N LEU A 692 1.17 -37.82 -38.22
CA LEU A 692 1.10 -38.73 -37.06
C LEU A 692 2.33 -38.59 -36.16
N ASP A 693 3.53 -38.57 -36.75
CA ASP A 693 4.80 -38.38 -36.03
C ASP A 693 4.83 -37.04 -35.26
N THR A 694 4.32 -35.98 -35.88
CA THR A 694 4.18 -34.65 -35.26
C THR A 694 3.21 -34.67 -34.09
N HIS A 695 2.08 -35.39 -34.21
CA HIS A 695 1.12 -35.57 -33.13
C HIS A 695 1.70 -36.38 -31.95
N MET A 696 2.46 -37.43 -32.24
CA MET A 696 3.13 -38.23 -31.20
C MET A 696 4.18 -37.41 -30.45
N LEU A 697 4.99 -36.63 -31.16
CA LEU A 697 5.96 -35.73 -30.55
C LEU A 697 5.29 -34.63 -29.72
N LYS A 698 4.16 -34.08 -30.17
CA LYS A 698 3.35 -33.10 -29.43
C LYS A 698 2.85 -33.70 -28.11
N THR A 699 2.34 -34.93 -28.14
CA THR A 699 1.87 -35.63 -26.94
C THR A 699 3.02 -35.85 -25.95
N ALA A 700 4.18 -36.32 -26.43
CA ALA A 700 5.36 -36.52 -25.59
C ALA A 700 5.90 -35.20 -24.99
N LEU A 701 5.87 -34.10 -25.75
CA LEU A 701 6.25 -32.77 -25.25
C LEU A 701 5.23 -32.25 -24.22
N LEU A 702 3.93 -32.45 -24.41
CA LEU A 702 2.92 -32.05 -23.41
C LEU A 702 3.10 -32.80 -22.08
N GLU A 703 3.53 -34.06 -22.15
CA GLU A 703 3.83 -34.87 -20.96
C GLU A 703 5.23 -34.58 -20.36
N LEU A 704 6.10 -33.81 -21.04
CA LEU A 704 7.50 -33.58 -20.66
C LEU A 704 7.69 -33.23 -19.18
N PRO A 705 6.93 -32.28 -18.57
CA PRO A 705 7.12 -31.93 -17.15
C PRO A 705 6.73 -33.04 -16.18
N SER A 706 5.93 -34.01 -16.64
CA SER A 706 5.43 -35.15 -15.87
C SER A 706 6.12 -36.48 -16.20
N ILE A 707 7.05 -36.51 -17.17
CA ILE A 707 7.76 -37.74 -17.57
C ILE A 707 8.47 -38.38 -16.37
N GLY A 708 8.10 -39.64 -16.08
CA GLY A 708 8.69 -40.44 -15.00
C GLY A 708 8.28 -40.02 -13.59
N SER A 709 7.21 -39.23 -13.41
CA SER A 709 6.77 -38.77 -12.10
C SER A 709 5.83 -39.78 -11.47
N GLU A 710 6.08 -40.16 -10.22
CA GLU A 710 5.19 -41.06 -9.46
C GLU A 710 3.83 -40.42 -9.17
N VAL A 711 3.78 -39.08 -9.13
CA VAL A 711 2.56 -38.30 -8.91
C VAL A 711 2.05 -37.79 -10.26
N LYS A 712 0.89 -38.28 -10.72
CA LYS A 712 0.21 -37.77 -11.93
C LYS A 712 -0.25 -36.32 -11.73
N ARG A 713 0.64 -35.36 -11.98
CA ARG A 713 0.35 -33.93 -11.98
C ARG A 713 0.23 -33.42 -13.40
N GLN A 714 -0.76 -32.56 -13.63
CA GLN A 714 -0.93 -31.89 -14.93
C GLN A 714 0.19 -30.88 -15.14
N ALA A 715 0.69 -30.80 -16.38
CA ALA A 715 1.72 -29.85 -16.77
C ALA A 715 1.24 -28.39 -16.60
N PRO A 716 2.13 -27.44 -16.25
CA PRO A 716 1.76 -26.03 -16.10
C PRO A 716 1.04 -25.45 -17.33
N THR A 717 -0.02 -24.68 -17.11
CA THR A 717 -0.83 -24.07 -18.18
C THR A 717 -0.01 -23.17 -19.11
N THR A 718 0.98 -22.45 -18.57
CA THR A 718 1.91 -21.63 -19.36
C THR A 718 2.75 -22.47 -20.32
N TYR A 719 3.22 -23.64 -19.88
CA TYR A 719 4.01 -24.56 -20.71
C TYR A 719 3.15 -25.20 -21.80
N THR A 720 1.98 -25.74 -21.44
CA THR A 720 1.08 -26.42 -22.38
C THR A 720 0.62 -25.49 -23.50
N LYS A 721 0.31 -24.22 -23.21
CA LYS A 721 -0.02 -23.22 -24.22
C LYS A 721 1.10 -23.00 -25.23
N VAL A 722 2.36 -22.94 -24.78
CA VAL A 722 3.53 -22.75 -25.67
C VAL A 722 3.69 -23.95 -26.60
N VAL A 723 3.63 -25.18 -26.07
CA VAL A 723 3.76 -26.41 -26.87
C VAL A 723 2.63 -26.53 -27.89
N ILE A 724 1.37 -26.30 -27.48
CA ILE A 724 0.21 -26.37 -28.38
C ILE A 724 0.37 -25.36 -29.52
N LYS A 725 0.69 -24.09 -29.20
CA LYS A 725 0.84 -23.04 -30.22
C LYS A 725 1.91 -23.40 -31.25
N LEU A 726 3.09 -23.82 -30.80
CA LEU A 726 4.21 -24.10 -31.71
C LEU A 726 4.01 -25.40 -32.50
N MET A 727 3.51 -26.47 -31.87
CA MET A 727 3.27 -27.75 -32.56
C MET A 727 2.10 -27.69 -33.53
N THR A 728 1.05 -26.91 -33.25
CA THR A 728 -0.06 -26.73 -34.19
C THR A 728 0.39 -26.03 -35.46
N LYS A 729 1.40 -25.15 -35.42
CA LYS A 729 2.03 -24.62 -36.64
C LYS A 729 2.61 -25.75 -37.51
N ALA A 730 3.32 -26.72 -36.91
CA ALA A 730 3.86 -27.88 -37.63
C ALA A 730 2.76 -28.77 -38.23
N GLU A 731 1.69 -29.04 -37.47
CA GLU A 731 0.52 -29.79 -37.95
C GLU A 731 -0.15 -29.10 -39.15
N MET A 732 -0.33 -27.77 -39.11
CA MET A 732 -0.95 -27.01 -40.21
C MET A 732 -0.09 -27.01 -41.48
N ILE A 733 1.24 -26.92 -41.34
CA ILE A 733 2.17 -27.02 -42.48
C ILE A 733 1.97 -28.36 -43.21
N LEU A 734 1.93 -29.47 -42.48
CA LEU A 734 1.77 -30.80 -43.08
C LEU A 734 0.39 -31.02 -43.71
N LYS A 735 -0.69 -30.50 -43.09
CA LYS A 735 -2.04 -30.52 -43.68
C LYS A 735 -2.13 -29.75 -45.00
N LEU A 736 -1.38 -28.65 -45.12
CA LEU A 736 -1.32 -27.86 -46.36
C LEU A 736 -0.61 -28.60 -47.49
N VAL A 737 0.43 -29.40 -47.18
CA VAL A 737 1.11 -30.24 -48.18
C VAL A 737 0.14 -31.29 -48.75
N MET A 738 -0.77 -31.81 -47.92
CA MET A 738 -1.78 -32.80 -48.32
C MET A 738 -2.95 -32.22 -49.15
N ALA A 739 -3.30 -30.95 -48.98
CA ALA A 739 -4.43 -30.33 -49.67
C ALA A 739 -4.24 -30.33 -51.20
N PRO A 740 -5.19 -30.76 -52.04
CA PRO A 740 -5.01 -30.90 -53.50
C PRO A 740 -4.66 -29.57 -54.19
N LEU A 741 -3.84 -29.62 -55.25
CA LEU A 741 -3.42 -28.44 -56.05
C LEU A 741 -4.27 -28.27 -57.33
N ASP A 742 -5.34 -29.06 -57.51
CA ASP A 742 -6.05 -29.20 -58.79
C ASP A 742 -6.68 -27.87 -59.25
N ASN A 743 -6.20 -27.35 -60.40
CA ASN A 743 -6.74 -26.27 -61.24
C ASN A 743 -7.19 -24.95 -60.59
N ASN A 744 -7.08 -24.77 -59.27
CA ASN A 744 -7.47 -23.58 -58.52
C ASN A 744 -6.35 -23.12 -57.58
N LEU A 745 -5.32 -22.50 -58.18
CA LEU A 745 -4.16 -21.95 -57.47
C LEU A 745 -4.56 -20.83 -56.48
N ASP A 746 -5.65 -20.11 -56.75
CA ASP A 746 -6.17 -19.03 -55.91
C ASP A 746 -6.80 -19.57 -54.61
N GLY A 747 -7.52 -20.70 -54.72
CA GLY A 747 -8.08 -21.41 -53.57
C GLY A 747 -7.01 -21.92 -52.61
N PHE A 748 -5.87 -22.38 -53.14
CA PHE A 748 -4.75 -22.87 -52.33
C PHE A 748 -4.07 -21.75 -51.54
N VAL A 749 -3.82 -20.59 -52.15
CA VAL A 749 -3.27 -19.41 -51.45
C VAL A 749 -4.20 -18.96 -50.31
N SER A 750 -5.51 -18.99 -50.55
CA SER A 750 -6.52 -18.64 -49.53
C SER A 750 -6.53 -19.63 -48.37
N GLN A 751 -6.45 -20.93 -48.66
CA GLN A 751 -6.37 -21.99 -47.64
C GLN A 751 -5.07 -21.92 -46.84
N PHE A 752 -3.94 -21.59 -47.49
CA PHE A 752 -2.65 -21.37 -46.83
C PHE A 752 -2.72 -20.22 -45.83
N LEU A 753 -3.23 -19.05 -46.25
CA LEU A 753 -3.34 -17.88 -45.39
C LEU A 753 -4.37 -18.07 -44.26
N GLN A 754 -5.38 -18.94 -44.45
CA GLN A 754 -6.34 -19.28 -43.40
C GLN A 754 -5.73 -20.17 -42.31
N LEU A 755 -4.93 -21.18 -42.69
CA LEU A 755 -4.31 -22.11 -41.73
C LEU A 755 -3.03 -21.55 -41.10
N LEU A 756 -2.36 -20.62 -41.76
CA LEU A 756 -1.06 -20.07 -41.37
C LEU A 756 -0.98 -18.54 -41.59
N PRO A 757 -1.73 -17.73 -40.81
CA PRO A 757 -1.93 -16.29 -41.07
C PRO A 757 -0.69 -15.42 -40.85
N GLU A 758 0.24 -15.81 -39.98
CA GLU A 758 1.46 -15.03 -39.64
C GLU A 758 2.68 -15.40 -40.51
N SER A 759 2.48 -16.05 -41.66
CA SER A 759 3.56 -16.70 -42.40
C SER A 759 4.19 -15.82 -43.46
N THR A 760 5.49 -16.01 -43.69
CA THR A 760 6.23 -15.28 -44.72
C THR A 760 6.11 -15.93 -46.09
N ILE A 761 6.33 -15.15 -47.17
CA ILE A 761 6.39 -15.67 -48.56
C ILE A 761 7.45 -16.78 -48.68
N ALA A 762 8.55 -16.67 -47.93
CA ALA A 762 9.59 -17.71 -47.91
C ALA A 762 9.09 -19.03 -47.30
N GLU A 763 8.20 -18.99 -46.30
CA GLU A 763 7.54 -20.20 -45.77
C GLU A 763 6.53 -20.77 -46.76
N PHE A 764 5.79 -19.91 -47.47
CA PHE A 764 4.90 -20.33 -48.55
C PHE A 764 5.66 -21.08 -49.66
N HIS A 765 6.80 -20.56 -50.11
CA HIS A 765 7.67 -21.25 -51.08
C HIS A 765 8.19 -22.58 -50.55
N LYS A 766 8.58 -22.65 -49.27
CA LYS A 766 9.01 -23.93 -48.66
C LYS A 766 7.91 -24.99 -48.69
N VAL A 767 6.64 -24.62 -48.46
CA VAL A 767 5.51 -25.56 -48.51
C VAL A 767 5.23 -26.03 -49.94
N LEU A 768 5.32 -25.14 -50.93
CA LEU A 768 5.22 -25.52 -52.36
C LEU A 768 6.35 -26.47 -52.79
N ASP A 769 7.57 -26.20 -52.32
CA ASP A 769 8.75 -27.05 -52.52
C ASP A 769 8.57 -28.44 -51.89
N MET A 770 8.06 -28.52 -50.66
CA MET A 770 7.78 -29.79 -49.97
C MET A 770 6.79 -30.64 -50.75
N LYS A 771 5.79 -30.01 -51.38
CA LYS A 771 4.81 -30.68 -52.22
C LYS A 771 5.35 -31.14 -53.58
N GLY A 772 6.52 -30.64 -54.00
CA GLY A 772 7.09 -30.96 -55.32
C GLY A 772 6.35 -30.29 -56.49
N ALA A 773 5.69 -29.16 -56.26
CA ALA A 773 4.96 -28.43 -57.29
C ALA A 773 5.92 -27.86 -58.36
N LYS A 774 5.93 -28.44 -59.57
CA LYS A 774 6.72 -27.96 -60.71
C LYS A 774 6.03 -26.77 -61.39
N LEU A 775 6.12 -25.59 -60.79
CA LEU A 775 5.53 -24.36 -61.32
C LEU A 775 6.50 -23.63 -62.27
N SER A 776 5.98 -23.12 -63.39
CA SER A 776 6.74 -22.23 -64.28
C SER A 776 7.07 -20.90 -63.60
N LYS A 777 8.15 -20.23 -63.99
CA LYS A 777 8.58 -18.93 -63.43
C LYS A 777 7.48 -17.87 -63.49
N THR A 778 6.62 -17.92 -64.53
CA THR A 778 5.46 -17.04 -64.69
C THR A 778 4.32 -17.37 -63.72
N GLN A 779 4.08 -18.65 -63.44
CA GLN A 779 3.04 -19.11 -62.50
C GLN A 779 3.42 -18.80 -61.05
N LEU A 780 4.71 -18.94 -60.69
CA LEU A 780 5.22 -18.60 -59.37
C LEU A 780 5.12 -17.08 -59.11
N GLY A 781 5.42 -16.25 -60.11
CA GLY A 781 5.25 -14.79 -60.00
C GLY A 781 3.79 -14.35 -59.82
N ALA A 782 2.84 -15.04 -60.46
CA ALA A 782 1.41 -14.80 -60.26
C ALA A 782 0.94 -15.20 -58.84
N LEU A 783 1.40 -16.35 -58.34
CA LEU A 783 1.14 -16.82 -56.97
C LEU A 783 1.72 -15.87 -55.91
N ASP A 784 2.90 -15.29 -56.13
CA ASP A 784 3.50 -14.32 -55.22
C ASP A 784 2.72 -12.99 -55.17
N ALA A 785 2.18 -12.56 -56.32
CA ALA A 785 1.32 -11.39 -56.40
C ALA A 785 -0.01 -11.63 -55.67
N LEU A 786 -0.64 -12.79 -55.91
CA LEU A 786 -1.86 -13.24 -55.24
C LEU A 786 -1.64 -13.40 -53.72
N PHE A 787 -0.53 -13.98 -53.29
CA PHE A 787 -0.22 -14.10 -51.86
C PHE A 787 -0.11 -12.71 -51.21
N LYS A 788 0.56 -11.76 -51.86
CA LYS A 788 0.66 -10.37 -51.36
C LYS A 788 -0.68 -9.66 -51.35
N GLU A 789 -1.53 -9.88 -52.35
CA GLU A 789 -2.85 -9.26 -52.48
C GLU A 789 -3.86 -9.84 -51.48
N THR A 790 -3.89 -11.16 -51.32
CA THR A 790 -4.75 -11.86 -50.35
C THR A 790 -4.25 -11.68 -48.92
N SER A 791 -2.93 -11.60 -48.68
CA SER A 791 -2.38 -11.24 -47.36
C SER A 791 -2.72 -9.80 -46.97
N LYS A 792 -2.63 -8.84 -47.90
CA LYS A 792 -3.10 -7.46 -47.69
C LYS A 792 -4.61 -7.40 -47.45
N SER A 793 -5.39 -8.16 -48.22
CA SER A 793 -6.84 -8.22 -48.07
C SER A 793 -7.24 -8.87 -46.75
N ASN A 794 -6.58 -9.93 -46.30
CA ASN A 794 -6.80 -10.57 -45.00
C ASN A 794 -6.28 -9.71 -43.84
N ILE A 795 -5.20 -8.94 -44.01
CA ILE A 795 -4.78 -7.92 -43.02
C ILE A 795 -5.82 -6.80 -42.97
N CYS A 796 -6.37 -6.34 -44.10
CA CYS A 796 -7.51 -5.40 -44.13
C CYS A 796 -8.79 -6.02 -43.56
N LEU A 797 -9.04 -7.32 -43.77
CA LEU A 797 -10.21 -8.02 -43.27
C LEU A 797 -10.09 -8.27 -41.78
N ILE A 798 -8.92 -8.68 -41.29
CA ILE A 798 -8.58 -8.83 -39.88
C ILE A 798 -8.57 -7.47 -39.21
N LEU A 799 -8.02 -6.41 -39.82
CA LEU A 799 -8.15 -5.04 -39.31
C LEU A 799 -9.62 -4.60 -39.29
N SER A 800 -10.43 -4.94 -40.30
CA SER A 800 -11.86 -4.64 -40.33
C SER A 800 -12.68 -5.47 -39.33
N LEU A 801 -12.28 -6.71 -39.03
CA LEU A 801 -12.88 -7.62 -38.05
C LEU A 801 -12.42 -7.28 -36.63
N PHE A 802 -11.18 -6.82 -36.46
CA PHE A 802 -10.67 -6.27 -35.22
C PHE A 802 -11.30 -4.90 -34.94
N GLU A 803 -11.62 -4.11 -35.97
CA GLU A 803 -12.47 -2.92 -35.87
C GLU A 803 -13.94 -3.26 -35.59
N HIS A 804 -14.45 -4.39 -36.10
CA HIS A 804 -15.81 -4.85 -35.82
C HIS A 804 -15.97 -5.40 -34.39
N TRP A 805 -14.95 -6.05 -33.83
CA TRP A 805 -14.97 -6.61 -32.47
C TRP A 805 -14.54 -5.60 -31.39
N ARG A 806 -13.92 -4.47 -31.76
CA ARG A 806 -13.61 -3.34 -30.85
C ARG A 806 -14.72 -2.31 -30.66
N GLY A 807 -15.93 -2.58 -31.15
CA GLY A 807 -17.06 -1.68 -30.97
C GLY A 807 -17.06 -0.56 -32.01
N GLY A 808 -18.19 -0.46 -32.69
CA GLY A 808 -18.38 0.48 -33.78
C GLY A 808 -18.09 1.93 -33.39
N LYS A 809 -17.06 2.49 -34.03
CA LYS A 809 -17.09 3.86 -34.55
C LYS A 809 -16.47 3.83 -35.94
N ARG A 810 -17.35 3.89 -36.94
CA ARG A 810 -16.98 4.29 -38.30
C ARG A 810 -16.30 5.66 -38.20
N ILE A 811 -15.02 5.76 -38.55
CA ILE A 811 -14.48 7.00 -39.10
C ILE A 811 -14.84 6.99 -40.58
N VAL A 812 -16.03 7.53 -40.85
CA VAL A 812 -16.28 8.21 -42.11
C VAL A 812 -15.25 9.34 -42.19
N LYS A 813 -14.53 9.44 -43.31
CA LYS A 813 -13.87 10.69 -43.67
C LYS A 813 -14.95 11.75 -43.82
N ALA A 814 -15.20 12.46 -42.75
CA ALA A 814 -15.91 13.72 -42.67
C ALA A 814 -15.19 14.53 -41.60
N ASP A 815 -14.84 15.76 -41.94
CA ASP A 815 -14.22 16.74 -41.07
C ASP A 815 -15.14 17.07 -39.88
N THR A 816 -15.13 16.22 -38.85
CA THR A 816 -15.72 16.49 -37.54
C THR A 816 -14.81 15.87 -36.48
N GLU A 817 -14.01 16.73 -35.84
CA GLU A 817 -13.20 16.41 -34.65
C GLU A 817 -14.10 15.79 -33.57
N ASP A 818 -13.80 14.57 -33.07
CA ASP A 818 -14.48 14.00 -31.90
C ASP A 818 -13.94 14.69 -30.65
N PRO A 819 -14.72 15.58 -29.98
CA PRO A 819 -14.22 16.37 -28.86
C PRO A 819 -13.76 15.50 -27.67
N ASN A 820 -14.18 14.24 -27.58
CA ASN A 820 -13.76 13.34 -26.50
C ASN A 820 -12.38 12.71 -26.73
N ALA A 821 -11.89 12.69 -27.97
CA ALA A 821 -10.57 12.12 -28.28
C ALA A 821 -9.43 13.01 -27.76
N GLU A 822 -9.63 14.34 -27.76
CA GLU A 822 -8.70 15.29 -27.16
C GLU A 822 -8.67 15.15 -25.63
N LEU A 823 -9.84 15.04 -24.99
CA LEU A 823 -9.95 14.82 -23.54
C LEU A 823 -9.26 13.51 -23.09
N GLU A 824 -9.40 12.41 -23.85
CA GLU A 824 -8.72 11.15 -23.55
C GLU A 824 -7.20 11.29 -23.67
N ARG A 825 -6.71 12.03 -24.67
CA ARG A 825 -5.27 12.29 -24.82
C ARG A 825 -4.73 13.08 -23.63
N GLU A 826 -5.43 14.13 -23.19
CA GLU A 826 -5.04 14.91 -22.02
C GLU A 826 -4.96 14.07 -20.75
N ILE A 827 -5.95 13.20 -20.51
CA ILE A 827 -5.95 12.30 -19.35
C ILE A 827 -4.76 11.33 -19.40
N LEU A 828 -4.49 10.72 -20.56
CA LEU A 828 -3.35 9.81 -20.72
C LEU A 828 -2.02 10.51 -20.51
N ASP A 829 -1.91 11.79 -20.88
CA ASP A 829 -0.69 12.56 -20.65
C ASP A 829 -0.50 12.96 -19.19
N ASP A 830 -1.58 13.22 -18.44
CA ASP A 830 -1.50 13.43 -17.00
C ASP A 830 -1.12 12.13 -16.27
N GLU A 831 -1.71 10.99 -16.65
CA GLU A 831 -1.39 9.69 -16.05
C GLU A 831 0.07 9.27 -16.27
N LYS A 832 0.68 9.67 -17.40
CA LYS A 832 2.12 9.47 -17.63
C LYS A 832 3.02 10.29 -16.70
N ARG A 833 2.52 11.38 -16.12
CA ARG A 833 3.30 12.25 -15.20
C ARG A 833 3.34 11.68 -13.78
N ILE A 834 2.43 10.76 -13.46
CA ILE A 834 2.35 10.09 -12.16
C ILE A 834 3.58 9.21 -11.94
N ILE A 835 4.17 9.33 -10.76
CA ILE A 835 5.31 8.51 -10.32
C ILE A 835 4.77 7.41 -9.41
N PRO A 836 4.83 6.12 -9.81
CA PRO A 836 4.31 5.02 -9.00
C PRO A 836 4.98 4.97 -7.61
N GLY A 837 4.16 4.85 -6.55
CA GLY A 837 4.62 4.74 -5.16
C GLY A 837 4.97 6.08 -4.47
N LEU A 838 4.94 7.20 -5.18
CA LEU A 838 5.21 8.51 -4.59
C LEU A 838 4.08 8.92 -3.63
N GLY A 839 4.41 9.15 -2.35
CA GLY A 839 3.43 9.53 -1.32
C GLY A 839 2.49 8.40 -0.89
N GLU A 840 2.83 7.14 -1.20
CA GLU A 840 2.06 5.96 -0.80
C GLU A 840 2.08 5.78 0.73
N GLY A 841 0.99 5.29 1.30
CA GLY A 841 0.82 5.15 2.75
C GLY A 841 0.68 6.49 3.49
N GLY A 842 0.52 7.60 2.77
CA GLY A 842 0.52 8.95 3.35
C GLY A 842 1.92 9.49 3.67
N ALA A 843 2.99 8.89 3.14
CA ALA A 843 4.35 9.36 3.37
C ALA A 843 4.60 10.74 2.71
N ALA A 844 5.52 11.51 3.30
CA ALA A 844 5.97 12.78 2.71
C ALA A 844 6.58 12.56 1.32
N ALA A 845 6.09 13.28 0.32
CA ALA A 845 6.62 13.26 -1.02
C ALA A 845 7.51 14.49 -1.26
N HIS A 846 8.68 14.26 -1.87
CA HIS A 846 9.67 15.31 -2.11
C HIS A 846 10.04 15.39 -3.59
N LEU A 847 10.14 16.62 -4.10
CA LEU A 847 10.64 16.92 -5.43
C LEU A 847 12.11 17.36 -5.35
N PHE A 848 12.88 17.08 -6.40
CA PHE A 848 14.30 17.42 -6.48
C PHE A 848 14.61 18.29 -7.71
N GLY A 849 15.65 19.12 -7.62
CA GLY A 849 16.14 19.95 -8.73
C GLY A 849 15.10 20.94 -9.26
N GLU A 850 14.93 20.99 -10.58
CA GLU A 850 13.99 21.90 -11.25
C GLU A 850 12.53 21.65 -10.85
N ALA A 851 12.14 20.39 -10.63
CA ALA A 851 10.81 20.02 -10.17
C ALA A 851 10.46 20.67 -8.82
N LYS A 852 11.44 20.79 -7.90
CA LYS A 852 11.24 21.46 -6.60
C LYS A 852 10.91 22.93 -6.78
N ARG A 853 11.64 23.63 -7.64
CA ARG A 853 11.40 25.06 -7.92
C ARG A 853 10.00 25.29 -8.50
N LEU A 854 9.58 24.46 -9.46
CA LEU A 854 8.23 24.52 -10.03
C LEU A 854 7.15 24.22 -8.98
N GLY A 855 7.42 23.28 -8.06
CA GLY A 855 6.56 23.00 -6.91
C GLY A 855 6.37 24.20 -5.99
N GLU A 856 7.46 24.82 -5.55
CA GLU A 856 7.44 26.02 -4.69
C GLU A 856 6.75 27.21 -5.37
N GLU A 857 6.91 27.37 -6.69
CA GLU A 857 6.20 28.39 -7.48
C GLU A 857 4.69 28.12 -7.56
N SER A 858 4.28 26.86 -7.69
CA SER A 858 2.87 26.47 -7.68
C SER A 858 2.22 26.69 -6.31
N GLU A 859 2.94 26.37 -5.24
CA GLU A 859 2.49 26.55 -3.86
C GLU A 859 2.27 28.03 -3.53
N LYS A 860 3.17 28.92 -3.93
CA LYS A 860 2.99 30.38 -3.73
C LYS A 860 1.73 30.93 -4.41
N LYS A 861 1.28 30.32 -5.51
CA LYS A 861 0.11 30.77 -6.27
C LYS A 861 -1.20 30.19 -5.73
N LEU A 862 -1.19 28.91 -5.34
CA LEU A 862 -2.40 28.14 -5.05
C LEU A 862 -2.48 27.65 -3.59
N ALA A 863 -1.55 28.07 -2.73
CA ALA A 863 -1.38 27.64 -1.34
C ALA A 863 -1.16 26.12 -1.15
N ILE A 864 -1.01 25.38 -2.25
CA ILE A 864 -0.77 23.94 -2.29
C ILE A 864 0.18 23.60 -3.44
N ASN A 865 1.05 22.62 -3.23
CA ASN A 865 2.03 22.20 -4.24
C ASN A 865 1.36 21.34 -5.34
N VAL A 866 0.61 21.98 -6.24
CA VAL A 866 -0.12 21.29 -7.32
C VAL A 866 0.82 20.49 -8.22
N TYR A 867 2.02 21.02 -8.49
CA TYR A 867 3.01 20.32 -9.31
C TYR A 867 3.44 18.98 -8.69
N LEU A 868 3.51 18.89 -7.36
CA LEU A 868 3.72 17.63 -6.65
C LEU A 868 2.44 16.76 -6.66
N SER A 869 1.27 17.36 -6.42
CA SER A 869 -0.04 16.66 -6.44
C SER A 869 -0.28 15.90 -7.74
N ASP A 870 0.07 16.51 -8.88
CA ASP A 870 -0.12 15.92 -10.22
C ASP A 870 0.77 14.70 -10.48
N ARG A 871 1.81 14.50 -9.66
CA ARG A 871 2.76 13.39 -9.76
C ARG A 871 2.50 12.28 -8.74
N ILE A 872 1.66 12.55 -7.75
CA ILE A 872 1.22 11.56 -6.76
C ILE A 872 0.09 10.73 -7.40
N PRO A 873 0.10 9.39 -7.25
CA PRO A 873 -0.98 8.54 -7.73
C PRO A 873 -2.35 8.97 -7.21
N TYR A 874 -3.32 9.11 -8.12
CA TYR A 874 -4.71 9.44 -7.77
C TYR A 874 -5.35 8.42 -6.82
N ASN A 875 -4.91 7.17 -6.87
CA ASN A 875 -5.42 6.06 -6.08
C ASN A 875 -4.47 5.64 -4.94
N ARG A 876 -3.60 6.54 -4.44
CA ARG A 876 -2.72 6.24 -3.31
C ARG A 876 -3.51 5.77 -2.08
N SER A 877 -2.95 4.83 -1.33
CA SER A 877 -3.55 4.36 -0.07
C SER A 877 -2.96 5.09 1.14
N LEU A 878 -3.76 5.22 2.20
CA LEU A 878 -3.31 5.71 3.51
C LEU A 878 -3.11 4.55 4.49
N ASN A 879 -2.15 4.68 5.39
CA ASN A 879 -1.97 3.72 6.49
C ASN A 879 -3.16 3.77 7.46
N ASP A 880 -3.53 2.63 8.06
CA ASP A 880 -4.61 2.59 9.04
C ASP A 880 -4.14 3.14 10.39
N HIS A 881 -4.34 4.45 10.59
CA HIS A 881 -3.99 5.18 11.80
C HIS A 881 -5.01 5.05 12.94
N ARG A 882 -6.03 4.19 12.81
CA ARG A 882 -6.99 3.95 13.91
C ARG A 882 -6.31 3.21 15.06
N ASN A 883 -6.77 3.48 16.29
CA ASN A 883 -6.32 2.72 17.46
C ASN A 883 -6.58 1.22 17.24
N PRO A 884 -5.62 0.32 17.54
CA PRO A 884 -5.81 -1.13 17.42
C PRO A 884 -7.06 -1.67 18.14
N ALA A 885 -7.54 -1.00 19.20
CA ALA A 885 -8.80 -1.32 19.85
C ALA A 885 -10.03 -1.12 18.93
N CYS A 886 -10.02 -0.07 18.09
CA CYS A 886 -11.08 0.20 17.12
C CYS A 886 -11.18 -0.91 16.05
N LYS A 887 -10.07 -1.60 15.76
CA LYS A 887 -10.05 -2.74 14.80
C LYS A 887 -10.80 -3.98 15.32
N ARG A 888 -11.04 -4.05 16.64
CA ARG A 888 -11.79 -5.13 17.29
C ARG A 888 -13.30 -4.81 17.40
N VAL A 889 -13.71 -3.59 17.11
CA VAL A 889 -15.13 -3.20 17.14
C VAL A 889 -15.84 -3.83 15.96
N LEU A 890 -16.88 -4.61 16.26
CA LEU A 890 -17.83 -5.11 15.26
C LEU A 890 -18.94 -4.08 15.09
N TYR A 891 -19.32 -3.81 13.86
CA TYR A 891 -20.46 -2.94 13.52
C TYR A 891 -21.63 -3.80 13.08
N ASP A 892 -22.83 -3.26 13.22
CA ASP A 892 -24.05 -3.95 12.83
C ASP A 892 -24.11 -4.24 11.33
N ALA A 893 -24.72 -5.37 10.96
CA ALA A 893 -24.88 -5.79 9.57
C ALA A 893 -25.82 -4.87 8.79
N GLU A 894 -26.81 -4.30 9.48
CA GLU A 894 -27.77 -3.35 8.94
C GLU A 894 -27.45 -1.93 9.44
N LEU A 895 -27.00 -1.07 8.51
CA LEU A 895 -26.70 0.35 8.74
C LEU A 895 -27.42 1.19 7.69
N PRO A 896 -27.75 2.46 8.00
CA PRO A 896 -28.38 3.37 7.03
C PRO A 896 -27.49 3.60 5.79
N SER A 897 -28.12 3.90 4.65
CA SER A 897 -27.41 4.26 3.43
C SER A 897 -26.85 5.69 3.49
N ALA A 898 -25.73 5.95 2.82
CA ALA A 898 -25.05 7.25 2.82
C ALA A 898 -24.90 7.84 1.41
N SER A 899 -25.25 9.13 1.27
CA SER A 899 -24.91 9.97 0.12
C SER A 899 -23.78 10.92 0.49
N VAL A 900 -22.66 10.81 -0.21
CA VAL A 900 -21.50 11.71 -0.03
C VAL A 900 -21.63 12.90 -0.96
N ILE A 901 -21.60 14.11 -0.41
CA ILE A 901 -21.70 15.37 -1.15
C ILE A 901 -20.33 16.07 -1.09
N LEU A 902 -19.67 16.18 -2.24
CA LEU A 902 -18.37 16.84 -2.38
C LEU A 902 -18.55 18.11 -3.20
N ILE A 903 -18.11 19.24 -2.66
CA ILE A 903 -18.28 20.55 -3.27
C ILE A 903 -16.92 21.10 -3.67
N PHE A 904 -16.84 21.68 -4.86
CA PHE A 904 -15.61 22.28 -5.35
C PHE A 904 -15.88 23.50 -6.22
N HIS A 905 -14.94 24.44 -6.19
CA HIS A 905 -14.88 25.60 -7.06
C HIS A 905 -13.43 25.92 -7.36
N ASN A 906 -13.01 25.82 -8.63
CA ASN A 906 -11.63 26.13 -9.06
C ASN A 906 -10.53 25.40 -8.27
N GLU A 907 -10.82 24.16 -7.87
CA GLU A 907 -9.86 23.29 -7.19
C GLU A 907 -8.91 22.60 -8.18
N PRO A 908 -7.66 22.30 -7.80
CA PRO A 908 -6.75 21.56 -8.68
C PRO A 908 -7.33 20.20 -9.06
N TYR A 909 -7.30 19.86 -10.36
CA TYR A 909 -7.88 18.62 -10.90
C TYR A 909 -7.40 17.36 -10.17
N SER A 910 -6.08 17.23 -9.93
CA SER A 910 -5.50 16.07 -9.25
C SER A 910 -5.99 15.87 -7.82
N VAL A 911 -6.29 16.96 -7.11
CA VAL A 911 -6.79 16.94 -5.72
C VAL A 911 -8.22 16.41 -5.68
N VAL A 912 -9.10 16.93 -6.54
CA VAL A 912 -10.50 16.47 -6.65
C VAL A 912 -10.57 14.99 -7.00
N ILE A 913 -9.80 14.56 -8.01
CA ILE A 913 -9.76 13.15 -8.44
C ILE A 913 -9.25 12.23 -7.33
N ARG A 914 -8.22 12.63 -6.59
CA ARG A 914 -7.67 11.83 -5.48
C ARG A 914 -8.65 11.69 -4.33
N THR A 915 -9.38 12.75 -3.98
CA THR A 915 -10.46 12.69 -2.98
C THR A 915 -11.54 11.68 -3.40
N ILE A 916 -11.96 11.69 -4.66
CA ILE A 916 -12.96 10.74 -5.18
C ILE A 916 -12.44 9.30 -5.08
N TRP A 917 -11.23 9.04 -5.56
CA TRP A 917 -10.60 7.71 -5.46
C TRP A 917 -10.45 7.25 -4.01
N SER A 918 -10.07 8.14 -3.10
CA SER A 918 -9.91 7.85 -1.68
C SER A 918 -11.23 7.42 -1.04
N VAL A 919 -12.32 8.14 -1.31
CA VAL A 919 -13.67 7.77 -0.85
C VAL A 919 -14.11 6.42 -1.43
N VAL A 920 -13.96 6.22 -2.74
CA VAL A 920 -14.33 4.98 -3.44
C VAL A 920 -13.56 3.78 -2.89
N ASN A 921 -12.23 3.88 -2.79
CA ASN A 921 -11.39 2.77 -2.34
C ASN A 921 -11.60 2.44 -0.86
N SER A 922 -11.80 3.45 -0.02
CA SER A 922 -11.94 3.27 1.43
C SER A 922 -13.34 2.84 1.87
N ALA A 923 -14.35 3.06 1.02
CA ALA A 923 -15.71 2.51 1.15
C ALA A 923 -15.86 1.11 0.53
N ARG A 924 -14.98 0.74 -0.42
CA ARG A 924 -14.96 -0.59 -1.05
C ARG A 924 -14.57 -1.67 -0.04
N ARG A 925 -15.17 -2.86 -0.15
CA ARG A 925 -14.92 -3.99 0.75
C ARG A 925 -14.60 -5.28 -0.01
N ASP A 926 -13.68 -6.06 0.55
CA ASP A 926 -13.38 -7.41 0.08
C ASP A 926 -14.54 -8.35 0.43
N GLN A 927 -15.08 -9.02 -0.59
CA GLN A 927 -16.14 -10.01 -0.43
C GLN A 927 -15.55 -11.35 0.08
N PRO A 928 -16.15 -12.01 1.08
CA PRO A 928 -17.37 -11.64 1.79
C PRO A 928 -17.14 -10.75 3.03
N TRP A 929 -17.52 -9.48 2.94
CA TRP A 929 -17.34 -8.49 4.00
C TRP A 929 -18.20 -8.78 5.25
N TYR A 930 -19.28 -9.53 5.04
CA TYR A 930 -20.28 -9.89 6.03
C TYR A 930 -19.78 -10.84 7.12
N ARG A 931 -18.60 -11.48 6.94
CA ARG A 931 -17.99 -12.35 7.97
C ARG A 931 -17.60 -11.61 9.26
N ARG A 932 -17.48 -10.28 9.22
CA ARG A 932 -17.10 -9.42 10.36
C ARG A 932 -18.19 -8.43 10.73
N ALA A 933 -19.45 -8.73 10.42
CA ALA A 933 -20.61 -7.94 10.78
C ALA A 933 -21.36 -8.55 11.97
N ASN A 934 -21.99 -7.70 12.78
CA ASN A 934 -22.86 -8.13 13.86
C ASN A 934 -24.29 -8.30 13.33
N PHE A 935 -24.78 -9.54 13.26
CA PHE A 935 -26.12 -9.87 12.76
C PHE A 935 -27.21 -9.82 13.83
N VAL A 936 -26.84 -9.49 15.08
CA VAL A 936 -27.78 -9.43 16.19
C VAL A 936 -27.78 -8.01 16.74
N ASP A 937 -28.94 -7.36 16.73
CA ASP A 937 -29.08 -6.01 17.26
C ASP A 937 -28.66 -5.94 18.73
N ARG A 938 -27.77 -4.99 19.06
CA ARG A 938 -27.27 -4.83 20.43
C ARG A 938 -28.33 -4.38 21.43
N ASN A 939 -29.35 -3.67 20.95
CA ASN A 939 -30.39 -3.08 21.78
C ASN A 939 -31.66 -3.95 21.80
N THR A 940 -32.00 -4.60 20.68
CA THR A 940 -33.25 -5.36 20.52
C THR A 940 -33.08 -6.87 20.44
N GLY A 941 -31.87 -7.38 20.20
CA GLY A 941 -31.61 -8.82 20.01
C GLY A 941 -32.16 -9.40 18.71
N ALA A 942 -32.73 -8.58 17.82
CA ALA A 942 -33.29 -9.02 16.55
C ALA A 942 -32.19 -9.41 15.55
N THR A 943 -32.47 -10.41 14.72
CA THR A 943 -31.60 -10.77 13.59
C THR A 943 -31.72 -9.73 12.48
N MET A 944 -30.59 -9.16 12.06
CA MET A 944 -30.52 -8.11 11.04
C MET A 944 -30.27 -8.63 9.64
N ASN A 945 -30.74 -7.86 8.65
CA ASN A 945 -30.42 -8.11 7.25
C ASN A 945 -29.04 -7.54 6.89
N LEU A 946 -28.48 -8.02 5.77
CA LEU A 946 -27.18 -7.57 5.30
C LEU A 946 -27.31 -6.29 4.46
N GLY A 947 -26.66 -5.20 4.88
CA GLY A 947 -26.66 -3.93 4.14
C GLY A 947 -27.84 -3.04 4.52
N TYR A 948 -28.17 -2.07 3.67
CA TYR A 948 -29.40 -1.27 3.80
C TYR A 948 -30.53 -1.85 2.93
N PRO A 949 -31.81 -1.54 3.23
CA PRO A 949 -32.94 -2.06 2.45
C PRO A 949 -32.82 -1.77 0.95
N GLY A 950 -32.86 -2.83 0.12
CA GLY A 950 -32.75 -2.72 -1.34
C GLY A 950 -31.33 -2.70 -1.90
N GLN A 951 -30.30 -2.84 -1.06
CA GLN A 951 -28.91 -2.97 -1.51
C GLN A 951 -28.66 -4.33 -2.18
N ASP A 952 -28.01 -4.32 -3.35
CA ASP A 952 -27.50 -5.55 -3.99
C ASP A 952 -26.43 -6.20 -3.10
N PRO A 953 -26.64 -7.44 -2.60
CA PRO A 953 -25.68 -8.16 -1.77
C PRO A 953 -24.32 -8.40 -2.45
N SER A 954 -24.28 -8.37 -3.78
CA SER A 954 -23.06 -8.58 -4.57
C SER A 954 -22.25 -7.28 -4.80
N SER A 955 -22.82 -6.11 -4.48
CA SER A 955 -22.15 -4.83 -4.66
C SER A 955 -20.91 -4.72 -3.76
N PRO A 956 -19.76 -4.26 -4.29
CA PRO A 956 -18.55 -4.06 -3.50
C PRO A 956 -18.59 -2.81 -2.62
N PHE A 957 -19.59 -1.94 -2.80
CA PHE A 957 -19.77 -0.68 -2.07
C PHE A 957 -20.89 -0.83 -1.04
N VAL A 958 -20.50 -1.13 0.19
CA VAL A 958 -21.42 -1.41 1.29
C VAL A 958 -21.78 -0.10 1.99
N TYR A 959 -23.07 0.17 2.19
CA TYR A 959 -23.62 1.41 2.78
C TYR A 959 -23.41 2.72 2.00
N LEU A 960 -22.45 2.80 1.08
CA LEU A 960 -22.30 3.94 0.17
C LEU A 960 -23.30 3.82 -0.99
N LYS A 961 -24.24 4.76 -1.07
CA LYS A 961 -25.31 4.78 -2.08
C LYS A 961 -24.90 5.56 -3.33
N GLU A 962 -24.31 6.73 -3.14
CA GLU A 962 -23.87 7.61 -4.22
C GLU A 962 -22.85 8.66 -3.75
N ILE A 963 -22.13 9.23 -4.71
CA ILE A 963 -21.26 10.40 -4.52
C ILE A 963 -21.76 11.51 -5.45
N ILE A 964 -22.12 12.67 -4.88
CA ILE A 964 -22.62 13.85 -5.58
C ILE A 964 -21.53 14.91 -5.59
N LEU A 965 -20.99 15.17 -6.77
CA LEU A 965 -19.99 16.20 -7.03
C LEU A 965 -20.70 17.49 -7.42
N VAL A 966 -20.67 18.50 -6.56
CA VAL A 966 -21.30 19.80 -6.79
C VAL A 966 -20.25 20.80 -7.24
N ASP A 967 -20.30 21.16 -8.53
CA ASP A 967 -19.49 22.21 -9.13
C ASP A 967 -20.18 23.57 -8.92
N ASP A 968 -19.68 24.38 -8.00
CA ASP A 968 -20.17 25.75 -7.70
C ASP A 968 -19.65 26.75 -8.74
N ASN A 969 -19.92 26.46 -10.00
CA ASN A 969 -19.52 27.23 -11.18
C ASN A 969 -18.00 27.49 -11.31
N SER A 970 -17.21 26.40 -11.35
CA SER A 970 -15.77 26.48 -11.65
C SER A 970 -15.50 27.05 -13.04
N THR A 971 -14.44 27.84 -13.19
CA THR A 971 -13.97 28.42 -14.45
C THR A 971 -12.84 27.62 -15.11
N LEU A 972 -12.20 26.71 -14.37
CA LEU A 972 -11.12 25.86 -14.90
C LEU A 972 -11.64 24.86 -15.96
N PRO A 973 -11.07 24.81 -17.18
CA PRO A 973 -11.51 23.91 -18.25
C PRO A 973 -11.45 22.42 -17.89
N GLU A 974 -10.42 22.02 -17.14
CA GLU A 974 -10.18 20.65 -16.68
C GLU A 974 -11.27 20.10 -15.76
N LEU A 975 -11.96 20.98 -15.01
CA LEU A 975 -13.09 20.60 -14.16
C LEU A 975 -14.41 20.43 -14.93
N LYS A 976 -14.44 20.79 -16.23
CA LYS A 976 -15.60 20.64 -17.11
C LYS A 976 -15.55 19.31 -17.86
N GLY A 977 -15.29 19.34 -19.16
CA GLY A 977 -15.37 18.16 -20.03
C GLY A 977 -14.45 17.02 -19.59
N LYS A 978 -13.21 17.35 -19.21
CA LYS A 978 -12.19 16.38 -18.80
C LYS A 978 -12.58 15.59 -17.54
N LEU A 979 -12.99 16.27 -16.46
CA LEU A 979 -13.51 15.62 -15.24
C LEU A 979 -14.70 14.70 -15.52
N SER A 980 -15.67 15.16 -16.31
CA SER A 980 -16.83 14.36 -16.69
C SER A 980 -16.44 13.13 -17.52
N HIS A 981 -15.44 13.26 -18.40
CA HIS A 981 -14.91 12.15 -19.18
C HIS A 981 -14.14 11.15 -18.32
N TYR A 982 -13.26 11.61 -17.42
CA TYR A 982 -12.51 10.76 -16.49
C TYR A 982 -13.42 9.92 -15.59
N ILE A 983 -14.47 10.53 -15.02
CA ILE A 983 -15.43 9.81 -14.16
C ILE A 983 -16.13 8.70 -14.94
N ARG A 984 -16.51 8.97 -16.19
CA ARG A 984 -17.20 7.99 -17.05
C ARG A 984 -16.31 6.82 -17.45
N THR A 985 -15.00 7.05 -17.64
CA THR A 985 -14.08 6.04 -18.18
C THR A 985 -13.30 5.28 -17.12
N ARG A 986 -12.95 5.90 -15.99
CA ARG A 986 -12.04 5.32 -14.97
C ARG A 986 -12.70 4.96 -13.64
N LEU A 987 -13.89 5.46 -13.35
CA LEU A 987 -14.59 5.22 -12.07
C LEU A 987 -15.84 4.35 -12.26
N PRO A 988 -16.37 3.72 -11.18
CA PRO A 988 -17.51 2.84 -11.28
C PRO A 988 -18.73 3.55 -11.90
N PRO A 989 -19.38 2.94 -12.91
CA PRO A 989 -20.58 3.52 -13.50
C PRO A 989 -21.69 3.63 -12.45
N ASP A 990 -22.51 4.68 -12.56
CA ASP A 990 -23.71 4.94 -11.74
C ASP A 990 -23.50 5.28 -10.25
N LEU A 991 -22.26 5.20 -9.73
CA LEU A 991 -21.97 5.58 -8.34
C LEU A 991 -21.81 7.10 -8.16
N ILE A 992 -21.33 7.81 -9.18
CA ILE A 992 -20.93 9.22 -9.11
C ILE A 992 -21.82 10.08 -10.00
N LYS A 993 -22.38 11.15 -9.44
CA LYS A 993 -23.22 12.15 -10.14
C LYS A 993 -22.56 13.51 -10.06
N ILE A 994 -22.56 14.26 -11.16
CA ILE A 994 -22.04 15.63 -11.21
C ILE A 994 -23.21 16.60 -11.33
N LEU A 995 -23.34 17.49 -10.35
CA LEU A 995 -24.28 18.60 -10.35
C LEU A 995 -23.51 19.89 -10.65
N ARG A 996 -23.79 20.51 -11.79
CA ARG A 996 -23.16 21.79 -12.17
C ARG A 996 -24.14 22.93 -11.93
N LEU A 997 -23.77 23.88 -11.07
CA LEU A 997 -24.59 25.06 -10.80
C LEU A 997 -24.34 26.13 -11.88
N PRO A 998 -25.40 26.83 -12.33
CA PRO A 998 -25.29 27.84 -13.39
C PRO A 998 -24.51 29.08 -12.94
N ASP A 999 -24.66 29.45 -11.67
CA ASP A 999 -24.01 30.60 -11.04
C ASP A 999 -23.25 30.18 -9.79
N ARG A 1000 -22.27 30.99 -9.38
CA ARG A 1000 -21.54 30.79 -8.13
C ARG A 1000 -22.41 31.25 -6.97
N VAL A 1001 -22.95 30.31 -6.21
CA VAL A 1001 -23.89 30.55 -5.10
C VAL A 1001 -23.21 30.45 -3.74
N GLY A 1002 -21.97 29.95 -3.69
CA GLY A 1002 -21.19 29.79 -2.47
C GLY A 1002 -21.44 28.47 -1.76
N VAL A 1003 -20.50 28.08 -0.88
CA VAL A 1003 -20.43 26.74 -0.25
C VAL A 1003 -21.74 26.33 0.42
N THR A 1004 -22.40 27.22 1.16
CA THR A 1004 -23.65 26.90 1.87
C THR A 1004 -24.78 26.53 0.90
N GLN A 1005 -24.99 27.34 -0.15
CA GLN A 1005 -26.04 27.07 -1.14
C GLN A 1005 -25.69 25.86 -2.01
N ALA A 1006 -24.41 25.65 -2.31
CA ALA A 1006 -23.94 24.44 -2.98
C ALA A 1006 -24.19 23.17 -2.14
N ARG A 1007 -24.00 23.22 -0.80
CA ARG A 1007 -24.38 22.15 0.13
C ARG A 1007 -25.87 21.83 0.01
N PHE A 1008 -26.72 22.86 0.09
CA PHE A 1008 -28.17 22.69 -0.07
C PHE A 1008 -28.57 22.11 -1.44
N ALA A 1009 -27.92 22.55 -2.51
CA ALA A 1009 -28.18 22.01 -3.85
C ALA A 1009 -27.83 20.51 -3.94
N GLY A 1010 -26.69 20.10 -3.40
CA GLY A 1010 -26.32 18.68 -3.27
C GLY A 1010 -27.32 17.89 -2.41
N SER A 1011 -27.73 18.46 -1.27
CA SER A 1011 -28.69 17.83 -0.36
C SER A 1011 -30.06 17.57 -0.99
N ARG A 1012 -30.54 18.45 -1.87
CA ARG A 1012 -31.82 18.28 -2.57
C ARG A 1012 -31.84 17.11 -3.54
N VAL A 1013 -30.67 16.68 -4.01
CA VAL A 1013 -30.51 15.59 -4.99
C VAL A 1013 -30.13 14.26 -4.30
N ALA A 1014 -29.65 14.32 -3.06
CA ALA A 1014 -29.24 13.15 -2.29
C ALA A 1014 -30.43 12.21 -1.97
N VAL A 1015 -30.24 10.91 -2.19
CA VAL A 1015 -31.24 9.85 -1.96
C VAL A 1015 -30.89 8.89 -0.83
N GLY A 1016 -29.73 9.06 -0.19
CA GLY A 1016 -29.28 8.27 0.96
C GLY A 1016 -29.95 8.69 2.26
N ASP A 1017 -30.04 7.76 3.21
CA ASP A 1017 -30.64 8.02 4.53
C ASP A 1017 -29.79 9.00 5.37
N VAL A 1018 -28.48 9.05 5.09
CA VAL A 1018 -27.51 9.94 5.73
C VAL A 1018 -26.78 10.76 4.67
N MET A 1019 -26.71 12.08 4.89
CA MET A 1019 -25.89 12.99 4.07
C MET A 1019 -24.54 13.21 4.73
N ILE A 1020 -23.46 13.05 3.97
CA ILE A 1020 -22.09 13.31 4.42
C ILE A 1020 -21.50 14.39 3.54
N PHE A 1021 -21.07 15.51 4.13
CA PHE A 1021 -20.38 16.57 3.40
C PHE A 1021 -18.87 16.40 3.51
N LEU A 1022 -18.17 16.40 2.38
CA LEU A 1022 -16.71 16.34 2.31
C LEU A 1022 -16.17 17.52 1.51
N ASP A 1023 -15.03 18.03 1.93
CA ASP A 1023 -14.29 19.02 1.14
C ASP A 1023 -13.51 18.32 0.00
N SER A 1024 -13.17 19.11 -1.02
CA SER A 1024 -12.52 18.68 -2.27
C SER A 1024 -11.10 18.10 -2.09
N HIS A 1025 -10.46 18.33 -0.94
CA HIS A 1025 -9.05 18.05 -0.65
C HIS A 1025 -8.88 17.11 0.56
N CYS A 1026 -9.83 16.18 0.75
CA CYS A 1026 -9.80 15.20 1.83
C CYS A 1026 -9.40 13.81 1.35
N GLU A 1027 -8.71 13.04 2.19
CA GLU A 1027 -8.49 11.61 1.96
C GLU A 1027 -9.10 10.81 3.11
N ALA A 1028 -9.96 9.87 2.78
CA ALA A 1028 -10.69 9.06 3.73
C ALA A 1028 -9.83 7.89 4.22
N ASN A 1029 -9.85 7.66 5.53
CA ASN A 1029 -9.14 6.53 6.15
C ASN A 1029 -9.84 5.20 5.87
N ALA A 1030 -9.09 4.10 6.04
CA ALA A 1030 -9.64 2.76 5.97
C ALA A 1030 -10.85 2.60 6.90
N ASP A 1031 -11.99 2.22 6.34
CA ASP A 1031 -13.21 1.91 7.09
C ASP A 1031 -13.79 3.09 7.91
N TRP A 1032 -13.69 4.30 7.35
CA TRP A 1032 -14.23 5.53 7.93
C TRP A 1032 -15.77 5.58 8.02
N LEU A 1033 -16.50 4.90 7.12
CA LEU A 1033 -17.95 5.07 6.96
C LEU A 1033 -18.79 4.36 8.05
N ARG A 1034 -18.48 3.10 8.38
CA ARG A 1034 -19.27 2.31 9.37
C ARG A 1034 -19.31 2.91 10.77
N PRO A 1035 -18.19 3.42 11.35
CA PRO A 1035 -18.21 4.06 12.66
C PRO A 1035 -19.20 5.24 12.73
N LEU A 1036 -19.27 6.04 11.65
CA LEU A 1036 -20.17 7.18 11.57
C LEU A 1036 -21.63 6.73 11.47
N LEU A 1037 -21.92 5.78 10.58
CA LEU A 1037 -23.28 5.28 10.38
C LEU A 1037 -23.81 4.52 11.59
N GLN A 1038 -22.96 3.80 12.31
CA GLN A 1038 -23.35 3.14 13.56
C GLN A 1038 -23.80 4.18 14.59
N ARG A 1039 -23.04 5.27 14.79
CA ARG A 1039 -23.41 6.29 15.77
C ARG A 1039 -24.69 7.03 15.41
N ILE A 1040 -24.97 7.23 14.12
CA ILE A 1040 -26.25 7.77 13.60
C ILE A 1040 -27.40 6.74 13.71
N LYS A 1041 -27.09 5.45 13.65
CA LYS A 1041 -28.06 4.38 13.94
C LYS A 1041 -28.46 4.36 15.40
N ASP A 1042 -27.47 4.45 16.28
CA ASP A 1042 -27.70 4.50 17.72
C ASP A 1042 -28.48 5.76 18.12
N GLU A 1043 -28.23 6.88 17.44
CA GLU A 1043 -28.89 8.17 17.70
C GLU A 1043 -29.17 8.94 16.41
N ARG A 1044 -30.41 8.84 15.90
CA ARG A 1044 -30.84 9.45 14.62
C ARG A 1044 -30.82 10.98 14.62
N THR A 1045 -30.81 11.61 15.79
CA THR A 1045 -30.73 13.07 15.95
C THR A 1045 -29.31 13.59 16.05
N ALA A 1046 -28.30 12.72 16.07
CA ALA A 1046 -26.91 13.12 16.20
C ALA A 1046 -26.36 13.71 14.90
N VAL A 1047 -25.64 14.83 15.02
CA VAL A 1047 -24.78 15.38 13.96
C VAL A 1047 -23.34 15.04 14.29
N LEU A 1048 -22.66 14.33 13.39
CA LEU A 1048 -21.30 13.84 13.63
C LEU A 1048 -20.27 14.68 12.89
N THR A 1049 -19.17 14.96 13.57
CA THR A 1049 -17.96 15.52 12.96
C THR A 1049 -16.81 14.58 13.27
N PRO A 1050 -16.21 13.90 12.27
CA PRO A 1050 -15.06 13.06 12.50
C PRO A 1050 -13.84 13.91 12.88
N ILE A 1051 -12.82 13.25 13.44
CA ILE A 1051 -11.50 13.88 13.58
C ILE A 1051 -10.97 14.16 12.18
N ILE A 1052 -10.56 15.41 11.94
CA ILE A 1052 -10.01 15.86 10.66
C ILE A 1052 -8.49 15.90 10.82
N ASP A 1053 -7.83 14.90 10.24
CA ASP A 1053 -6.38 14.80 10.21
C ASP A 1053 -5.77 15.77 9.18
N MET A 1054 -4.49 16.12 9.33
CA MET A 1054 -3.83 17.13 8.52
C MET A 1054 -3.09 16.50 7.33
N ILE A 1055 -3.26 17.06 6.13
CA ILE A 1055 -2.41 16.76 4.97
C ILE A 1055 -1.53 17.96 4.71
N GLN A 1056 -0.21 17.79 4.79
CA GLN A 1056 0.76 18.87 4.55
C GLN A 1056 0.63 19.41 3.13
N GLN A 1057 0.39 20.72 2.98
CA GLN A 1057 0.21 21.37 1.67
C GLN A 1057 1.47 21.36 0.78
N THR A 1058 2.66 21.18 1.39
CA THR A 1058 3.98 21.21 0.74
C THR A 1058 4.41 19.84 0.22
N THR A 1059 4.26 18.80 1.05
CA THR A 1059 4.79 17.44 0.85
C THR A 1059 3.71 16.39 0.68
N PHE A 1060 2.42 16.73 0.90
CA PHE A 1060 1.31 15.79 0.94
C PHE A 1060 1.46 14.65 1.96
N GLU A 1061 2.31 14.85 2.98
CA GLU A 1061 2.42 13.97 4.13
C GLU A 1061 1.11 13.97 4.93
N TYR A 1062 0.64 12.78 5.27
CA TYR A 1062 -0.50 12.57 6.14
C TYR A 1062 -0.06 12.58 7.61
N GLN A 1063 -0.64 13.48 8.41
CA GLN A 1063 -0.35 13.63 9.82
C GLN A 1063 -1.62 13.37 10.64
N ALA A 1064 -1.67 12.21 11.28
CA ALA A 1064 -2.75 11.86 12.21
C ALA A 1064 -2.67 12.74 13.47
N GLY A 1065 -3.81 13.26 13.94
CA GLY A 1065 -3.90 14.06 15.16
C GLY A 1065 -3.40 13.32 16.41
N ASP A 1066 -2.91 14.08 17.40
CA ASP A 1066 -2.36 13.54 18.65
C ASP A 1066 -3.38 12.66 19.39
N ARG A 1067 -2.94 11.48 19.86
CA ARG A 1067 -3.80 10.43 20.42
C ARG A 1067 -4.05 10.57 21.92
N ASN A 1068 -3.55 11.64 22.54
CA ASN A 1068 -3.69 11.92 23.97
C ASN A 1068 -4.99 12.69 24.28
N PHE A 1069 -6.14 12.12 23.91
CA PHE A 1069 -7.41 12.58 24.44
C PHE A 1069 -7.86 11.62 25.53
N GLU A 1070 -7.98 12.13 26.76
CA GLU A 1070 -8.76 11.47 27.80
C GLU A 1070 -10.12 11.11 27.20
N VAL A 1071 -10.53 9.85 27.35
CA VAL A 1071 -11.92 9.47 27.12
C VAL A 1071 -12.72 10.21 28.20
N LEU A 1072 -13.20 11.41 27.87
CA LEU A 1072 -14.24 12.07 28.64
C LEU A 1072 -15.48 11.19 28.52
N THR A 1073 -15.62 10.25 29.45
CA THR A 1073 -16.89 9.61 29.80
C THR A 1073 -17.81 10.65 30.44
N SER A 1074 -18.16 11.68 29.69
CA SER A 1074 -19.30 12.53 29.95
C SER A 1074 -19.90 12.94 28.61
N ILE A 1075 -20.76 12.07 28.06
CA ILE A 1075 -21.78 12.53 27.14
C ILE A 1075 -22.69 13.44 27.97
N SER A 1076 -22.39 14.74 27.99
CA SER A 1076 -23.36 15.71 28.47
C SER A 1076 -24.50 15.75 27.45
N LYS A 1077 -25.66 15.25 27.88
CA LYS A 1077 -26.94 15.61 27.28
C LYS A 1077 -27.15 17.10 27.49
N THR A 1078 -26.66 17.95 26.59
CA THR A 1078 -27.09 19.36 26.52
C THR A 1078 -26.67 19.99 25.20
N PHE A 1079 -27.48 19.77 24.16
CA PHE A 1079 -27.62 20.71 23.04
C PHE A 1079 -29.06 21.27 23.01
N GLY A 1080 -29.60 21.56 24.21
CA GLY A 1080 -30.94 22.09 24.41
C GLY A 1080 -31.04 23.39 25.23
N ASP A 1081 -30.01 23.78 25.99
CA ASP A 1081 -30.16 24.82 27.04
C ASP A 1081 -29.04 25.88 27.06
N SER A 1082 -28.63 26.39 25.90
CA SER A 1082 -27.68 27.53 25.82
C SER A 1082 -28.28 28.76 25.14
N PHE A 1083 -29.56 29.04 25.40
CA PHE A 1083 -30.20 30.31 25.04
C PHE A 1083 -31.24 30.74 26.09
N LYS A 1084 -30.88 30.77 27.39
CA LYS A 1084 -31.62 31.55 28.39
C LYS A 1084 -30.68 32.16 29.43
N TYR A 1085 -30.54 33.48 29.35
CA TYR A 1085 -30.28 34.48 30.40
C TYR A 1085 -29.63 34.03 31.71
N GLY A 1086 -28.45 34.59 31.97
CA GLY A 1086 -27.93 34.80 33.31
C GLY A 1086 -28.65 35.98 34.00
N SER A 1087 -29.32 35.67 35.10
CA SER A 1087 -29.73 36.61 36.15
C SER A 1087 -29.35 36.00 37.50
N SER A 1088 -28.21 36.41 38.05
CA SER A 1088 -27.80 36.45 39.47
C SER A 1088 -26.36 36.93 39.54
#